data_AF-A0A1Y4JE06-F1
#
_entry.id   AF-A0A1Y4JE06-F1
#
_cell.length_a   1.000
_cell.length_b   1.000
_cell.length_c   1.000
_cell.angle_alpha   90.00
_cell.angle_beta   90.00
_cell.angle_gamma   90.00
#
_symmetry.space_group_name_H-M   'P 1'
#
loop_
_entity.id
_entity.type
_entity.pdbx_description
1 polymer ?
#
loop_
_entity_poly.entity_id
_entity_poly.type
_entity_poly.pdbx_seq_one_letter_code
_entity_poly.pdbx_strand_id
1 'polypeptide(L)'
;MCIFSLLALPGCRDEEAVQTSEGTRTVTVNLGIAMSRVTEGSSIGDGSTPKDMKVWIFNQDNTELVDYYEIENPTFSGSDALGELVNTNEHVFELDNTITYLNFYVVLNSDNVTGLSYNLGRESPVDKIKAATFTGLADNLEDNQVPIYGEATSEDALPVEDHKKSYSVTIKTERAVSKLELFFTKESASSDLKINRITLENIPNKGLLAKEIALIDIANYNKTEILFEDSNGKEITTDLPASESPVGDFSNHPDDFVQIDLSQAYLLENPNNNEWSPTTGTDYEYPEAAPSRENAYVLTVEYTLNNKEEESSFVLPETKRNIWNKIFVRVNDNGELIIQYKALPWQLVKSSIGYAPQHVSTSSNPFADETSYNEFINGNNYVLFPIVSYNDDRSNTQKLFNYIYQHPEEGDNEARLCILTRPTYDNEIDDEEHWALKAGSAGARYLFMLTGPKGATWEAHLTNEKDFSFSTTAEDDFNGSEYESDGKVNKVTHGIARQKPYIIQIIANHLYTGFSKNMSGETDAGSDFGENGNDGYDQYKGYSKTEWEALFEDDYLTDWGEEKWNKEEVVETDFYITVKLTDGSKYNLIINPSFEKSDIDSKKFPFLDKRRFAGNDTHIWIRHLRAQYGWQNLEYLARDVDPNASGNEEEWDNFQWWMVNKYWNPNHEWSK
;
A
#
# COMPACT_ATOMS: atom_id res chain seq x y z
N MET A 1 9.29 29.19 19.78
CA MET A 1 10.68 29.46 19.35
C MET A 1 10.92 28.54 18.17
N CYS A 2 11.05 29.13 16.98
CA CYS A 2 11.04 28.43 15.70
C CYS A 2 12.18 27.43 15.59
N ILE A 3 11.84 26.17 15.27
CA ILE A 3 12.79 25.23 14.67
C ILE A 3 12.26 24.99 13.26
N PHE A 4 12.86 25.70 12.30
CA PHE A 4 12.86 25.33 10.90
C PHE A 4 13.60 24.00 10.80
N SER A 5 12.86 22.89 10.63
CA SER A 5 13.45 21.67 10.10
C SER A 5 13.30 21.74 8.59
N LEU A 6 14.44 21.87 7.90
CA LEU A 6 14.54 21.70 6.45
C LEU A 6 13.90 20.37 6.06
N LEU A 7 12.75 20.42 5.39
CA LEU A 7 12.25 19.33 4.54
C LEU A 7 13.16 19.30 3.30
N ALA A 8 14.20 18.47 3.34
CA ALA A 8 14.84 18.00 2.13
C ALA A 8 13.96 16.87 1.58
N LEU A 9 13.08 17.22 0.64
CA LEU A 9 12.39 16.27 -0.22
C LEU A 9 13.40 15.88 -1.33
N PRO A 10 13.78 14.60 -1.51
CA PRO A 10 14.34 14.19 -2.78
C PRO A 10 13.20 14.22 -3.80
N GLY A 11 13.20 15.21 -4.68
CA GLY A 11 12.37 15.17 -5.87
C GLY A 11 12.84 14.03 -6.76
N CYS A 12 11.93 13.14 -7.17
CA CYS A 12 12.14 12.28 -8.33
C CYS A 12 12.31 13.17 -9.57
N ARG A 13 13.55 13.55 -9.84
CA ARG A 13 14.03 13.88 -11.17
C ARG A 13 14.31 12.53 -11.84
N ASP A 14 13.87 12.31 -13.08
CA ASP A 14 14.46 11.25 -13.89
C ASP A 14 15.94 11.59 -14.04
N GLU A 15 16.75 10.92 -13.23
CA GLU A 15 18.18 11.09 -13.25
C GLU A 15 18.75 10.21 -14.36
N GLU A 16 19.33 10.86 -15.38
CA GLU A 16 20.08 10.21 -16.45
C GLU A 16 20.97 9.09 -15.90
N ALA A 17 20.99 7.94 -16.60
CA ALA A 17 21.93 6.85 -16.32
C ALA A 17 23.36 7.41 -16.39
N VAL A 18 24.05 7.43 -15.26
CA VAL A 18 25.45 7.86 -15.21
C VAL A 18 26.31 6.69 -15.68
N GLN A 19 26.64 6.67 -16.97
CA GLN A 19 27.87 5.99 -17.39
C GLN A 19 29.04 6.94 -17.24
N THR A 20 29.62 6.99 -16.04
CA THR A 20 31.01 7.43 -15.90
C THR A 20 31.90 6.43 -16.62
N SER A 21 32.99 6.89 -17.23
CA SER A 21 34.05 6.04 -17.82
C SER A 21 34.81 5.19 -16.80
N GLU A 22 34.38 5.22 -15.54
CA GLU A 22 34.93 4.53 -14.37
C GLU A 22 33.80 3.61 -13.86
N GLY A 23 34.07 2.31 -13.72
CA GLY A 23 33.08 1.23 -13.60
C GLY A 23 32.15 1.23 -12.37
N THR A 24 31.97 2.36 -11.67
CA THR A 24 31.08 2.52 -10.51
C THR A 24 30.15 3.73 -10.69
N ARG A 25 29.04 3.78 -9.96
CA ARG A 25 28.09 4.90 -9.90
C ARG A 25 27.58 5.14 -8.47
N THR A 26 27.30 6.40 -8.12
CA THR A 26 26.61 6.72 -6.86
C THR A 26 25.12 6.34 -6.96
N VAL A 27 24.61 5.60 -5.98
CA VAL A 27 23.21 5.17 -5.89
C VAL A 27 22.62 5.55 -4.55
N THR A 28 21.35 5.96 -4.58
CA THR A 28 20.49 6.18 -3.41
C THR A 28 19.49 5.03 -3.30
N VAL A 29 19.38 4.42 -2.12
CA VAL A 29 18.36 3.40 -1.84
C VAL A 29 17.47 3.89 -0.71
N ASN A 30 16.18 3.97 -0.98
CA ASN A 30 15.14 4.22 0.00
C ASN A 30 14.71 2.88 0.61
N LEU A 31 15.11 2.66 1.86
CA LEU A 31 14.88 1.42 2.60
C LEU A 31 13.61 1.56 3.42
N GLY A 32 12.59 0.77 3.08
CA GLY A 32 11.38 0.59 3.89
C GLY A 32 11.50 -0.68 4.73
N ILE A 33 11.93 -0.56 5.99
CA ILE A 33 12.02 -1.71 6.90
C ILE A 33 10.70 -1.83 7.63
N ALA A 34 9.94 -2.88 7.31
CA ALA A 34 8.61 -3.10 7.84
C ALA A 34 8.65 -4.15 8.96
N MET A 35 8.22 -3.76 10.15
CA MET A 35 8.07 -4.62 11.33
C MET A 35 6.61 -4.95 11.58
N SER A 36 6.33 -6.23 11.78
CA SER A 36 4.97 -6.69 12.01
C SER A 36 4.34 -6.11 13.29
N ARG A 37 3.06 -5.73 13.21
CA ARG A 37 2.28 -5.15 14.31
C ARG A 37 1.27 -6.13 14.92
N VAL A 38 1.02 -6.04 16.22
CA VAL A 38 -0.30 -6.38 16.78
C VAL A 38 -0.74 -5.21 17.63
N THR A 39 -1.97 -4.77 17.45
CA THR A 39 -2.55 -3.66 18.22
C THR A 39 -3.81 -4.15 18.92
N GLU A 40 -3.88 -4.05 20.25
CA GLU A 40 -5.16 -3.92 20.93
C GLU A 40 -5.55 -2.43 20.89
N GLY A 41 -6.47 -2.06 20.01
CA GLY A 41 -6.91 -0.67 19.85
C GLY A 41 -6.05 0.16 18.89
N SER A 42 -5.73 1.40 19.27
CA SER A 42 -5.13 2.41 18.37
C SER A 42 -3.62 2.62 18.55
N SER A 43 -3.00 1.95 19.52
CA SER A 43 -1.56 2.05 19.82
C SER A 43 -0.73 1.01 19.05
N ILE A 44 0.50 1.40 18.72
CA ILE A 44 1.48 0.57 18.01
C ILE A 44 2.09 -0.42 19.01
N GLY A 45 1.58 -1.65 19.13
CA GLY A 45 2.02 -2.54 20.21
C GLY A 45 1.93 -1.83 21.58
N ASP A 46 2.98 -1.96 22.39
CA ASP A 46 3.17 -1.21 23.64
C ASP A 46 3.78 0.20 23.46
N GLY A 47 3.99 0.65 22.22
CA GLY A 47 4.57 1.95 21.90
C GLY A 47 6.10 1.99 21.89
N SER A 48 6.77 0.85 22.10
CA SER A 48 8.23 0.74 22.06
C SER A 48 8.80 0.82 20.64
N THR A 49 10.09 1.14 20.52
CA THR A 49 10.84 1.12 19.27
C THR A 49 12.12 0.29 19.42
N PRO A 50 12.69 -0.25 18.32
CA PRO A 50 13.98 -0.91 18.36
C PRO A 50 15.10 -0.02 18.89
N LYS A 51 16.13 -0.64 19.48
CA LYS A 51 17.30 0.02 20.10
C LYS A 51 18.51 0.09 19.18
N ASP A 52 18.65 -0.87 18.28
CA ASP A 52 19.72 -0.90 17.28
C ASP A 52 19.19 -1.50 15.97
N MET A 53 19.81 -1.10 14.86
CA MET A 53 19.55 -1.64 13.53
C MET A 53 20.85 -1.76 12.76
N LYS A 54 21.12 -2.95 12.23
CA LYS A 54 22.26 -3.25 11.36
C LYS A 54 21.74 -3.72 10.01
N VAL A 55 22.25 -3.11 8.94
CA VAL A 55 21.85 -3.41 7.56
C VAL A 55 23.08 -3.74 6.74
N TRP A 56 23.06 -4.90 6.09
CA TRP A 56 24.07 -5.31 5.12
C TRP A 56 23.46 -5.37 3.74
N ILE A 57 24.17 -4.80 2.76
CA ILE A 57 23.82 -4.81 1.34
C ILE A 57 24.88 -5.62 0.60
N PHE A 58 24.46 -6.67 -0.08
CA PHE A 58 25.34 -7.55 -0.85
C PHE A 58 24.96 -7.56 -2.34
N ASN A 59 25.92 -7.96 -3.18
CA ASN A 59 25.68 -8.21 -4.59
C ASN A 59 24.76 -9.44 -4.83
N GLN A 60 24.36 -9.67 -6.08
CA GLN A 60 23.42 -10.73 -6.48
C GLN A 60 23.79 -12.14 -5.98
N ASP A 61 25.10 -12.42 -5.83
CA ASP A 61 25.63 -13.73 -5.43
C ASP A 61 25.99 -13.83 -3.94
N ASN A 62 25.77 -12.77 -3.15
CA ASN A 62 26.15 -12.69 -1.74
C ASN A 62 27.67 -12.91 -1.48
N THR A 63 28.50 -12.56 -2.45
CA THR A 63 29.96 -12.75 -2.39
C THR A 63 30.72 -11.47 -2.06
N GLU A 64 30.13 -10.31 -2.34
CA GLU A 64 30.72 -8.99 -2.10
C GLU A 64 29.77 -8.12 -1.26
N LEU A 65 30.30 -7.57 -0.17
CA LEU A 65 29.61 -6.55 0.61
C LEU A 65 29.67 -5.24 -0.16
N VAL A 66 28.51 -4.79 -0.63
CA VAL A 66 28.35 -3.52 -1.33
C VAL A 66 28.38 -2.38 -0.32
N ASP A 67 27.57 -2.48 0.74
CA ASP A 67 27.61 -1.51 1.82
C ASP A 67 27.08 -2.05 3.16
N TYR A 68 27.36 -1.33 4.23
CA TYR A 68 26.91 -1.61 5.58
C TYR A 68 26.70 -0.32 6.37
N TYR A 69 25.60 -0.27 7.11
CA TYR A 69 25.38 0.78 8.10
C TYR A 69 24.64 0.29 9.33
N GLU A 70 24.77 1.07 10.39
CA GLU A 70 24.19 0.79 11.70
C GLU A 70 23.58 2.06 12.27
N ILE A 71 22.42 1.91 12.90
CA ILE A 71 21.68 3.02 13.51
C ILE A 71 21.35 2.66 14.95
N GLU A 72 21.83 3.47 15.88
CA GLU A 72 21.36 3.45 17.27
C GLU A 72 19.99 4.13 17.37
N ASN A 73 19.07 3.50 18.11
CA ASN A 73 17.69 3.95 18.32
C ASN A 73 16.99 4.38 17.02
N PRO A 74 16.87 3.47 16.04
CA PRO A 74 16.22 3.77 14.76
C PRO A 74 14.81 4.31 14.98
N THR A 75 14.48 5.39 14.28
CA THR A 75 13.15 6.01 14.38
C THR A 75 12.17 5.26 13.48
N PHE A 76 11.16 4.64 14.08
CA PHE A 76 10.03 4.07 13.35
C PHE A 76 8.85 5.03 13.50
N SER A 77 8.68 5.94 12.54
CA SER A 77 7.77 7.09 12.63
C SER A 77 6.45 6.91 11.91
N GLY A 78 6.19 5.75 11.29
CA GLY A 78 4.99 5.49 10.51
C GLY A 78 4.45 4.08 10.67
N SER A 79 3.14 3.94 10.47
CA SER A 79 2.49 2.65 10.21
C SER A 79 2.17 2.59 8.72
N ASP A 80 2.61 1.55 8.01
CA ASP A 80 2.24 1.40 6.60
C ASP A 80 0.75 1.04 6.43
N ALA A 81 0.38 0.68 5.21
CA ALA A 81 -0.97 0.26 4.90
C ALA A 81 -1.36 -1.03 5.69
N LEU A 82 -0.41 -1.93 5.97
CA LEU A 82 -0.60 -3.10 6.83
C LEU A 82 -0.48 -2.75 8.32
N GLY A 83 -0.25 -1.47 8.64
CA GLY A 83 0.15 -0.82 9.89
C GLY A 83 1.39 -1.35 10.57
N GLU A 84 2.24 -2.03 9.80
CA GLU A 84 3.58 -2.38 10.20
C GLU A 84 4.36 -1.10 10.52
N LEU A 85 5.19 -1.15 11.55
CA LEU A 85 6.09 -0.06 11.86
C LEU A 85 7.12 0.05 10.74
N VAL A 86 7.18 1.22 10.08
CA VAL A 86 8.15 1.44 9.00
C VAL A 86 9.23 2.42 9.43
N ASN A 87 10.48 1.99 9.27
CA ASN A 87 11.63 2.86 9.20
C ASN A 87 11.92 3.15 7.73
N THR A 88 11.85 4.42 7.34
CA THR A 88 12.31 4.88 6.03
C THR A 88 13.70 5.48 6.20
N ASN A 89 14.73 4.80 5.69
CA ASN A 89 16.10 5.30 5.69
C ASN A 89 16.57 5.50 4.25
N GLU A 90 17.08 6.69 3.94
CA GLU A 90 17.77 6.95 2.69
C GLU A 90 19.26 6.61 2.89
N HIS A 91 19.78 5.75 2.03
CA HIS A 91 21.19 5.36 2.07
C HIS A 91 21.86 5.61 0.72
N VAL A 92 23.02 6.29 0.74
CA VAL A 92 23.75 6.69 -0.47
C VAL A 92 25.13 6.05 -0.47
N PHE A 93 25.46 5.31 -1.53
CA PHE A 93 26.74 4.59 -1.64
C PHE A 93 27.19 4.43 -3.10
N GLU A 94 28.45 4.02 -3.28
CA GLU A 94 29.02 3.72 -4.60
C GLU A 94 28.74 2.26 -4.99
N LEU A 95 28.23 2.06 -6.20
CA LEU A 95 27.84 0.75 -6.72
C LEU A 95 28.62 0.42 -8.01
N ASP A 96 29.21 -0.76 -8.08
CA ASP A 96 29.82 -1.28 -9.31
C ASP A 96 28.77 -1.54 -10.40
N ASN A 97 29.02 -1.06 -11.62
CA ASN A 97 28.10 -1.18 -12.75
C ASN A 97 27.91 -2.62 -13.26
N THR A 98 28.69 -3.59 -12.77
CA THR A 98 28.50 -5.02 -13.04
C THR A 98 27.48 -5.68 -12.12
N ILE A 99 27.07 -5.01 -11.04
CA ILE A 99 26.04 -5.51 -10.12
C ILE A 99 24.66 -5.26 -10.71
N THR A 100 23.87 -6.33 -10.81
CA THR A 100 22.52 -6.29 -11.40
C THR A 100 21.41 -6.41 -10.36
N TYR A 101 21.69 -6.96 -9.19
CA TYR A 101 20.75 -7.05 -8.06
C TYR A 101 21.44 -6.75 -6.74
N LEU A 102 20.69 -6.18 -5.81
CA LEU A 102 21.10 -5.99 -4.42
C LEU A 102 20.27 -6.88 -3.49
N ASN A 103 20.98 -7.61 -2.62
CA ASN A 103 20.41 -8.41 -1.54
C ASN A 103 20.56 -7.65 -0.22
N PHE A 104 19.51 -7.65 0.60
CA PHE A 104 19.49 -6.94 1.88
C PHE A 104 19.31 -7.90 3.05
N TYR A 105 20.03 -7.63 4.13
CA TYR A 105 19.90 -8.32 5.40
C TYR A 105 19.77 -7.29 6.53
N VAL A 106 18.74 -7.43 7.35
CA VAL A 106 18.43 -6.49 8.42
C VAL A 106 18.35 -7.26 9.74
N VAL A 107 19.08 -6.77 10.73
CA VAL A 107 18.97 -7.22 12.12
C VAL A 107 18.60 -6.02 12.99
N LEU A 108 17.56 -6.16 13.80
CA LEU A 108 17.23 -5.18 14.84
C LEU A 108 17.43 -5.80 16.21
N ASN A 109 17.73 -4.95 17.19
CA ASN A 109 17.85 -5.33 18.60
C ASN A 109 18.91 -6.42 18.84
N SER A 110 20.01 -6.38 18.09
CA SER A 110 21.13 -7.31 18.26
C SER A 110 21.85 -7.14 19.59
N ASP A 111 21.73 -5.97 20.22
CA ASP A 111 22.31 -5.69 21.53
C ASP A 111 21.39 -6.08 22.69
N ASN A 112 20.11 -6.39 22.40
CA ASN A 112 19.11 -6.81 23.40
C ASN A 112 19.07 -8.32 23.63
N VAL A 113 20.08 -9.05 23.17
CA VAL A 113 20.22 -10.49 23.41
C VAL A 113 21.51 -10.79 24.16
N THR A 114 21.54 -11.90 24.89
CA THR A 114 22.72 -12.37 25.60
C THR A 114 23.37 -13.53 24.86
N GLY A 115 24.71 -13.55 24.81
CA GLY A 115 25.48 -14.63 24.19
C GLY A 115 25.26 -14.76 22.68
N LEU A 116 25.05 -13.64 21.97
CA LEU A 116 25.02 -13.61 20.52
C LEU A 116 26.28 -14.27 19.95
N SER A 117 26.08 -15.28 19.13
CA SER A 117 27.15 -15.94 18.39
C SER A 117 27.51 -15.11 17.18
N TYR A 118 28.82 -15.02 16.95
CA TYR A 118 29.42 -14.11 15.98
C TYR A 118 29.24 -12.64 16.39
N ASN A 119 30.35 -11.89 16.40
CA ASN A 119 30.28 -10.46 16.64
C ASN A 119 29.78 -9.78 15.37
N LEU A 120 28.45 -9.69 15.20
CA LEU A 120 27.83 -9.14 14.00
C LEU A 120 28.17 -7.66 13.86
N GLY A 121 28.96 -7.35 12.83
CA GLY A 121 29.30 -6.01 12.37
C GLY A 121 29.59 -5.98 10.86
N ARG A 122 30.18 -4.89 10.37
CA ARG A 122 30.44 -4.63 8.93
C ARG A 122 30.94 -5.85 8.14
N GLU A 123 31.99 -6.51 8.62
CA GLU A 123 32.67 -7.61 7.91
C GLU A 123 31.98 -8.98 8.06
N SER A 124 30.74 -9.02 8.55
CA SER A 124 30.03 -10.29 8.76
C SER A 124 29.59 -10.87 7.42
N PRO A 125 30.03 -12.09 7.04
CA PRO A 125 29.54 -12.72 5.83
C PRO A 125 28.11 -13.25 6.04
N VAL A 126 27.37 -13.39 4.93
CA VAL A 126 25.96 -13.81 4.93
C VAL A 126 25.74 -15.13 5.68
N ASP A 127 26.64 -16.10 5.58
CA ASP A 127 26.52 -17.38 6.30
C ASP A 127 26.54 -17.19 7.83
N LYS A 128 27.28 -16.21 8.34
CA LYS A 128 27.36 -15.90 9.78
C LYS A 128 26.16 -15.10 10.25
N ILE A 129 25.70 -14.14 9.44
CA ILE A 129 24.47 -13.39 9.72
C ILE A 129 23.30 -14.37 9.85
N LYS A 130 23.14 -15.29 8.87
CA LYS A 130 22.06 -16.28 8.86
C LYS A 130 22.22 -17.35 9.94
N ALA A 131 23.43 -17.71 10.34
CA ALA A 131 23.69 -18.73 11.38
C ALA A 131 23.73 -18.17 12.81
N ALA A 132 23.51 -16.87 13.00
CA ALA A 132 23.57 -16.24 14.32
C ALA A 132 22.50 -16.82 15.27
N THR A 133 22.95 -17.15 16.47
CA THR A 133 22.18 -17.66 17.62
C THR A 133 22.45 -16.82 18.86
N PHE A 134 21.53 -16.81 19.81
CA PHE A 134 21.67 -16.16 21.11
C PHE A 134 21.23 -17.10 22.24
N THR A 135 21.73 -16.92 23.46
CA THR A 135 21.44 -17.81 24.60
C THR A 135 20.32 -17.31 25.52
N GLY A 136 19.90 -16.06 25.35
CA GLY A 136 18.81 -15.47 26.11
C GLY A 136 18.52 -14.03 25.67
N LEU A 137 17.54 -13.43 26.31
CA LEU A 137 17.12 -12.05 26.09
C LEU A 137 17.66 -11.14 27.20
N ALA A 138 17.76 -9.84 26.94
CA ALA A 138 17.96 -8.86 27.98
C ALA A 138 16.72 -8.74 28.89
N ASP A 139 16.91 -8.16 30.08
CA ASP A 139 15.83 -7.96 31.03
C ASP A 139 14.94 -6.76 30.62
N ASN A 140 13.64 -6.82 30.99
CA ASN A 140 12.66 -5.74 30.79
C ASN A 140 12.50 -5.27 29.33
N LEU A 141 12.47 -6.22 28.40
CA LEU A 141 12.19 -5.91 27.00
C LEU A 141 10.72 -5.57 26.78
N GLU A 142 10.52 -4.62 25.87
CA GLU A 142 9.23 -4.28 25.28
C GLU A 142 9.05 -5.00 23.93
N ASP A 143 7.82 -5.02 23.39
CA ASP A 143 7.43 -5.85 22.24
C ASP A 143 8.24 -5.58 20.96
N ASN A 144 8.73 -4.34 20.76
CA ASN A 144 9.56 -3.96 19.61
C ASN A 144 11.06 -3.91 19.94
N GLN A 145 11.46 -4.37 21.13
CA GLN A 145 12.85 -4.43 21.58
C GLN A 145 13.41 -5.86 21.61
N VAL A 146 12.60 -6.85 21.24
CA VAL A 146 13.06 -8.24 21.04
C VAL A 146 13.88 -8.37 19.74
N PRO A 147 14.79 -9.36 19.63
CA PRO A 147 15.57 -9.58 18.40
C PRO A 147 14.66 -9.80 17.20
N ILE A 148 14.97 -9.12 16.09
CA ILE A 148 14.20 -9.16 14.84
C ILE A 148 15.16 -9.33 13.66
N TYR A 149 14.71 -10.05 12.64
CA TYR A 149 15.45 -10.29 11.41
C TYR A 149 14.56 -10.10 10.20
N GLY A 150 15.14 -9.62 9.09
CA GLY A 150 14.50 -9.64 7.79
C GLY A 150 15.52 -9.68 6.66
N GLU A 151 15.09 -10.13 5.49
CA GLU A 151 15.90 -10.13 4.29
C GLU A 151 15.05 -9.80 3.06
N ALA A 152 15.67 -9.21 2.04
CA ALA A 152 15.11 -9.02 0.71
C ALA A 152 16.07 -9.64 -0.29
N THR A 153 15.76 -10.86 -0.73
CA THR A 153 16.61 -11.71 -1.58
C THR A 153 15.76 -12.48 -2.59
N SER A 154 16.39 -13.04 -3.62
CA SER A 154 15.69 -13.80 -4.68
C SER A 154 14.59 -12.97 -5.36
N GLU A 155 13.31 -13.31 -5.19
CA GLU A 155 12.18 -12.59 -5.79
C GLU A 155 11.98 -11.19 -5.20
N ASP A 156 12.47 -10.95 -3.98
CA ASP A 156 12.41 -9.66 -3.30
C ASP A 156 13.73 -8.85 -3.43
N ALA A 157 14.74 -9.41 -4.12
CA ALA A 157 16.00 -8.69 -4.37
C ALA A 157 15.73 -7.45 -5.24
N LEU A 158 16.47 -6.37 -4.99
CA LEU A 158 16.27 -5.13 -5.72
C LEU A 158 17.00 -5.17 -7.07
N PRO A 159 16.30 -5.16 -8.23
CA PRO A 159 16.96 -5.04 -9.52
C PRO A 159 17.55 -3.63 -9.68
N VAL A 160 18.82 -3.58 -10.07
CA VAL A 160 19.58 -2.35 -10.31
C VAL A 160 20.27 -2.35 -11.68
N GLU A 161 19.91 -3.29 -12.56
CA GLU A 161 20.46 -3.43 -13.91
C GLU A 161 20.08 -2.29 -14.87
N ASP A 162 19.08 -1.48 -14.52
CA ASP A 162 18.66 -0.30 -15.28
C ASP A 162 19.51 0.95 -15.02
N HIS A 163 20.45 0.87 -14.08
CA HIS A 163 21.44 1.91 -13.76
C HIS A 163 20.84 3.27 -13.35
N LYS A 164 19.65 3.28 -12.75
CA LYS A 164 19.07 4.45 -12.10
C LYS A 164 19.93 4.91 -10.92
N LYS A 165 19.76 6.17 -10.54
CA LYS A 165 20.42 6.76 -9.37
C LYS A 165 19.66 6.57 -8.06
N SER A 166 18.36 6.24 -8.13
CA SER A 166 17.53 6.03 -6.95
C SER A 166 16.66 4.79 -7.09
N TYR A 167 16.57 4.03 -6.00
CA TYR A 167 15.74 2.85 -5.89
C TYR A 167 14.96 2.83 -4.58
N SER A 168 13.92 2.00 -4.52
CA SER A 168 13.14 1.77 -3.31
C SER A 168 12.98 0.28 -3.09
N VAL A 169 13.23 -0.18 -1.87
CA VAL A 169 13.06 -1.58 -1.47
C VAL A 169 12.29 -1.64 -0.15
N THR A 170 11.40 -2.63 -0.02
CA THR A 170 10.72 -2.92 1.24
C THR A 170 11.24 -4.24 1.78
N ILE A 171 11.70 -4.24 3.03
CA ILE A 171 12.25 -5.40 3.73
C ILE A 171 11.30 -5.76 4.86
N LYS A 172 10.66 -6.92 4.75
CA LYS A 172 9.81 -7.46 5.81
C LYS A 172 10.68 -8.08 6.88
N THR A 173 10.32 -7.83 8.13
CA THR A 173 11.05 -8.34 9.30
C THR A 173 10.13 -9.08 10.26
N GLU A 174 10.68 -10.09 10.93
CA GLU A 174 9.98 -10.93 11.90
C GLU A 174 10.75 -10.99 13.22
N ARG A 175 10.02 -10.98 14.33
CA ARG A 175 10.60 -11.24 15.65
C ARG A 175 11.17 -12.65 15.66
N ALA A 176 12.36 -12.83 16.21
CA ALA A 176 13.02 -14.14 16.38
C ALA A 176 12.48 -14.94 17.59
N VAL A 177 11.42 -14.44 18.23
CA VAL A 177 10.79 -15.00 19.43
C VAL A 177 9.27 -14.99 19.28
N SER A 178 8.57 -15.70 20.16
CA SER A 178 7.11 -15.69 20.30
C SER A 178 6.69 -14.97 21.59
N LYS A 179 5.43 -14.51 21.69
CA LYS A 179 4.87 -13.92 22.92
C LYS A 179 3.95 -14.91 23.60
N LEU A 180 3.95 -14.94 24.94
CA LEU A 180 3.05 -15.73 25.77
C LEU A 180 2.26 -14.81 26.70
N GLU A 181 0.95 -15.02 26.73
CA GLU A 181 0.07 -14.44 27.75
C GLU A 181 -0.82 -15.51 28.37
N LEU A 182 -0.99 -15.42 29.69
CA LEU A 182 -1.78 -16.36 30.48
C LEU A 182 -2.95 -15.64 31.14
N PHE A 183 -4.14 -16.18 30.97
CA PHE A 183 -5.40 -15.65 31.44
C PHE A 183 -6.11 -16.71 32.28
N PHE A 184 -6.54 -16.35 33.48
CA PHE A 184 -7.19 -17.29 34.41
C PHE A 184 -8.58 -16.82 34.81
N THR A 185 -9.51 -17.77 34.94
CA THR A 185 -10.84 -17.57 35.51
C THR A 185 -11.22 -18.78 36.36
N LYS A 186 -12.20 -18.62 37.26
CA LYS A 186 -12.80 -19.72 38.03
C LYS A 186 -14.16 -20.08 37.44
N GLU A 187 -14.53 -21.35 37.52
CA GLU A 187 -15.82 -21.80 36.97
C GLU A 187 -17.03 -21.36 37.82
N SER A 188 -16.83 -21.14 39.11
CA SER A 188 -17.89 -20.79 40.06
C SER A 188 -17.55 -19.50 40.80
N ALA A 189 -18.49 -18.53 40.78
CA ALA A 189 -18.40 -17.30 41.55
C ALA A 189 -18.16 -17.54 43.07
N SER A 190 -18.58 -18.70 43.57
CA SER A 190 -18.43 -19.06 44.99
C SER A 190 -17.06 -19.58 45.39
N SER A 191 -16.22 -19.94 44.41
CA SER A 191 -14.87 -20.44 44.64
C SER A 191 -13.87 -19.30 44.89
N ASP A 192 -12.93 -19.53 45.79
CA ASP A 192 -11.76 -18.67 46.02
C ASP A 192 -10.56 -19.25 45.28
N LEU A 193 -9.98 -18.51 44.33
CA LEU A 193 -8.88 -18.97 43.49
C LEU A 193 -7.74 -17.96 43.51
N LYS A 194 -6.53 -18.45 43.77
CA LYS A 194 -5.29 -17.66 43.70
C LYS A 194 -4.21 -18.40 42.94
N ILE A 195 -3.56 -17.74 41.99
CA ILE A 195 -2.39 -18.29 41.31
C ILE A 195 -1.15 -17.91 42.12
N ASN A 196 -0.37 -18.89 42.56
CA ASN A 196 0.77 -18.67 43.45
C ASN A 196 2.09 -18.64 42.68
N ARG A 197 2.24 -19.57 41.73
CA ARG A 197 3.48 -19.70 40.94
C ARG A 197 3.23 -20.32 39.58
N ILE A 198 3.98 -19.87 38.58
CA ILE A 198 4.00 -20.44 37.23
C ILE A 198 5.46 -20.72 36.86
N THR A 199 5.75 -21.97 36.50
CA THR A 199 7.08 -22.43 36.09
C THR A 199 7.03 -22.95 34.66
N LEU A 200 8.01 -22.57 33.85
CA LEU A 200 8.21 -23.06 32.48
C LEU A 200 9.44 -23.95 32.41
N GLU A 201 9.27 -25.18 31.94
CA GLU A 201 10.35 -26.16 31.75
C GLU A 201 10.65 -26.38 30.26
N ASN A 202 11.74 -27.10 29.99
CA ASN A 202 12.20 -27.46 28.64
C ASN A 202 12.48 -26.26 27.74
N ILE A 203 12.97 -25.16 28.32
CA ILE A 203 13.35 -23.98 27.55
C ILE A 203 14.60 -24.32 26.72
N PRO A 204 14.59 -24.08 25.40
CA PRO A 204 15.76 -24.17 24.56
C PRO A 204 16.93 -23.36 25.11
N ASN A 205 18.16 -23.88 25.01
CA ASN A 205 19.34 -23.13 25.44
C ASN A 205 19.79 -22.03 24.44
N LYS A 206 19.20 -22.00 23.25
CA LYS A 206 19.52 -21.04 22.18
C LYS A 206 18.28 -20.62 21.39
N GLY A 207 18.21 -19.35 21.03
CA GLY A 207 17.34 -18.81 19.99
C GLY A 207 18.12 -18.59 18.68
N LEU A 208 17.39 -18.59 17.56
CA LEU A 208 17.92 -18.40 16.21
C LEU A 208 17.50 -17.03 15.69
N LEU A 209 18.44 -16.23 15.17
CA LEU A 209 18.10 -14.89 14.66
C LEU A 209 17.35 -14.98 13.32
N ALA A 210 17.91 -15.68 12.34
CA ALA A 210 17.51 -15.57 10.93
C ALA A 210 17.00 -16.87 10.27
N LYS A 211 17.31 -18.02 10.85
CA LYS A 211 17.19 -19.32 10.17
C LYS A 211 15.97 -20.11 10.63
N GLU A 212 15.23 -20.71 9.69
CA GLU A 212 14.26 -21.77 10.00
C GLU A 212 14.98 -23.04 10.52
N ILE A 213 14.35 -23.69 11.49
CA ILE A 213 14.97 -24.67 12.38
C ILE A 213 15.46 -25.91 11.63
N ALA A 214 16.69 -26.34 11.90
CA ALA A 214 17.01 -27.76 11.91
C ALA A 214 17.05 -28.21 13.38
N LEU A 215 16.34 -29.29 13.76
CA LEU A 215 16.27 -29.81 15.14
C LEU A 215 17.66 -30.02 15.79
N ILE A 216 18.70 -30.23 14.98
CA ILE A 216 20.09 -30.40 15.41
C ILE A 216 20.72 -29.10 15.96
N ASP A 217 20.19 -27.93 15.60
CA ASP A 217 20.73 -26.61 15.97
C ASP A 217 20.27 -26.19 17.38
N ILE A 218 19.19 -26.79 17.89
CA ILE A 218 18.55 -26.52 19.19
C ILE A 218 18.43 -27.84 19.98
N ALA A 219 19.57 -28.42 20.36
CA ALA A 219 19.61 -29.81 20.86
C ALA A 219 19.49 -29.98 22.39
N ASN A 220 19.31 -28.90 23.16
CA ASN A 220 19.28 -28.98 24.62
C ASN A 220 18.13 -28.17 25.23
N TYR A 221 17.23 -28.88 25.92
CA TYR A 221 15.97 -28.41 26.48
C TYR A 221 15.95 -28.66 28.00
N ASN A 222 16.95 -28.16 28.72
CA ASN A 222 17.13 -28.45 30.14
C ASN A 222 16.99 -27.22 31.04
N LYS A 223 16.61 -26.07 30.46
CA LYS A 223 16.45 -24.82 31.20
C LYS A 223 15.01 -24.70 31.73
N THR A 224 14.90 -24.20 32.95
CA THR A 224 13.64 -23.98 33.67
C THR A 224 13.64 -22.56 34.21
N GLU A 225 12.52 -21.85 34.08
CA GLU A 225 12.34 -20.50 34.60
C GLU A 225 11.02 -20.38 35.36
N ILE A 226 11.03 -19.55 36.41
CA ILE A 226 9.82 -19.12 37.10
C ILE A 226 9.32 -17.89 36.37
N LEU A 227 8.13 -17.96 35.77
CA LEU A 227 7.53 -16.86 35.02
C LEU A 227 6.68 -15.96 35.91
N PHE A 228 6.19 -16.49 37.04
CA PHE A 228 5.40 -15.74 38.01
C PHE A 228 5.53 -16.39 39.38
N GLU A 229 5.66 -15.60 40.44
CA GLU A 229 5.60 -16.05 41.82
C GLU A 229 5.08 -14.91 42.72
N ASP A 230 4.03 -15.16 43.49
CA ASP A 230 3.54 -14.26 44.52
C ASP A 230 3.25 -15.05 45.81
N SER A 231 3.96 -14.68 46.88
CA SER A 231 3.78 -15.24 48.22
C SER A 231 2.37 -15.14 48.79
N ASN A 232 1.55 -14.19 48.32
CA ASN A 232 0.15 -14.03 48.75
C ASN A 232 -0.87 -14.61 47.74
N GLY A 233 -0.37 -15.04 46.57
CA GLY A 233 -1.15 -15.45 45.41
C GLY A 233 -1.87 -14.29 44.71
N LYS A 234 -1.86 -14.30 43.38
CA LYS A 234 -2.68 -13.41 42.55
C LYS A 234 -4.13 -13.88 42.60
N GLU A 235 -5.00 -13.07 43.20
CA GLU A 235 -6.44 -13.35 43.28
C GLU A 235 -7.10 -13.32 41.90
N ILE A 236 -7.90 -14.34 41.61
CA ILE A 236 -8.72 -14.44 40.39
C ILE A 236 -10.15 -14.04 40.74
N THR A 237 -10.50 -12.81 40.35
CA THR A 237 -11.75 -12.16 40.74
C THR A 237 -12.91 -12.40 39.78
N THR A 238 -12.63 -12.86 38.56
CA THR A 238 -13.64 -13.14 37.53
C THR A 238 -14.09 -14.59 37.58
N ASP A 239 -15.27 -14.88 37.04
CA ASP A 239 -15.79 -16.24 36.90
C ASP A 239 -16.46 -16.43 35.54
N LEU A 240 -16.35 -17.64 34.97
CA LEU A 240 -16.96 -17.99 33.69
C LEU A 240 -17.55 -19.41 33.75
N PRO A 241 -18.83 -19.56 34.09
CA PRO A 241 -19.47 -20.86 34.22
C PRO A 241 -19.43 -21.69 32.93
N ALA A 242 -19.31 -23.02 33.06
CA ALA A 242 -19.32 -23.94 31.92
C ALA A 242 -20.59 -23.86 31.05
N SER A 243 -21.71 -23.42 31.63
CA SER A 243 -22.97 -23.19 30.90
C SER A 243 -22.98 -21.92 30.05
N GLU A 244 -22.13 -20.94 30.38
CA GLU A 244 -22.08 -19.64 29.70
C GLU A 244 -21.07 -19.66 28.55
N SER A 245 -19.92 -20.30 28.75
CA SER A 245 -18.94 -20.55 27.69
C SER A 245 -18.52 -22.03 27.67
N PRO A 246 -19.01 -22.82 26.69
CA PRO A 246 -18.53 -24.18 26.48
C PRO A 246 -17.08 -24.17 25.98
N VAL A 247 -16.46 -25.35 25.90
CA VAL A 247 -15.08 -25.46 25.39
C VAL A 247 -15.03 -24.97 23.93
N GLY A 248 -14.01 -24.17 23.59
CA GLY A 248 -13.75 -23.59 22.26
C GLY A 248 -14.06 -22.10 22.05
N ASP A 249 -14.48 -21.37 23.10
CA ASP A 249 -15.01 -19.99 23.02
C ASP A 249 -14.40 -18.97 24.03
N PHE A 250 -13.39 -19.33 24.83
CA PHE A 250 -12.91 -18.49 25.94
C PHE A 250 -12.38 -17.11 25.51
N SER A 251 -11.73 -17.03 24.36
CA SER A 251 -11.14 -15.79 23.87
C SER A 251 -12.17 -14.75 23.39
N ASN A 252 -13.45 -15.12 23.30
CA ASN A 252 -14.54 -14.19 23.03
C ASN A 252 -15.09 -13.55 24.31
N HIS A 253 -14.59 -13.98 25.49
CA HIS A 253 -14.95 -13.45 26.81
C HIS A 253 -13.70 -12.91 27.54
N PRO A 254 -12.86 -12.06 26.93
CA PRO A 254 -11.58 -11.65 27.53
C PRO A 254 -11.74 -10.91 28.87
N ASP A 255 -12.85 -10.19 29.04
CA ASP A 255 -13.16 -9.44 30.27
C ASP A 255 -13.49 -10.34 31.47
N ASP A 256 -13.79 -11.63 31.22
CA ASP A 256 -14.10 -12.63 32.25
C ASP A 256 -12.86 -13.41 32.71
N PHE A 257 -11.66 -12.98 32.30
CA PHE A 257 -10.39 -13.54 32.73
C PHE A 257 -9.47 -12.48 33.34
N VAL A 258 -8.66 -12.90 34.31
CA VAL A 258 -7.57 -12.11 34.87
C VAL A 258 -6.26 -12.51 34.18
N GLN A 259 -5.58 -11.54 33.58
CA GLN A 259 -4.23 -11.73 33.04
C GLN A 259 -3.19 -11.83 34.16
N ILE A 260 -2.23 -12.73 34.00
CA ILE A 260 -1.05 -12.85 34.87
C ILE A 260 0.13 -12.12 34.24
N ASP A 261 0.71 -11.18 34.98
CA ASP A 261 1.92 -10.46 34.58
C ASP A 261 3.14 -11.38 34.73
N LEU A 262 3.72 -11.80 33.61
CA LEU A 262 4.88 -12.68 33.58
C LEU A 262 6.19 -11.88 33.65
N SER A 263 7.19 -12.40 34.36
CA SER A 263 8.54 -11.82 34.41
C SER A 263 9.30 -11.93 33.08
N GLN A 264 8.94 -12.92 32.25
CA GLN A 264 9.40 -13.10 30.89
C GLN A 264 8.23 -13.60 30.04
N ALA A 265 7.76 -12.78 29.10
CA ALA A 265 6.65 -13.12 28.22
C ALA A 265 7.13 -13.65 26.86
N TYR A 266 8.42 -13.58 26.55
CA TYR A 266 8.95 -13.95 25.24
C TYR A 266 9.59 -15.33 25.25
N LEU A 267 9.06 -16.25 24.44
CA LEU A 267 9.56 -17.62 24.33
C LEU A 267 10.42 -17.78 23.09
N LEU A 268 11.51 -18.54 23.23
CA LEU A 268 12.30 -19.01 22.10
C LEU A 268 11.49 -20.01 21.29
N GLU A 269 11.79 -20.12 19.99
CA GLU A 269 11.18 -21.14 19.15
C GLU A 269 11.42 -22.55 19.67
N ASN A 270 10.36 -23.36 19.66
CA ASN A 270 10.42 -24.75 20.07
C ASN A 270 9.57 -25.60 19.12
N PRO A 271 10.20 -26.41 18.24
CA PRO A 271 9.51 -27.21 17.24
C PRO A 271 8.94 -28.52 17.82
N ASN A 272 9.15 -28.80 19.11
CA ASN A 272 8.70 -30.03 19.72
C ASN A 272 7.23 -29.93 20.07
N ASN A 273 6.46 -30.95 19.65
CA ASN A 273 5.00 -31.04 19.62
C ASN A 273 4.39 -30.55 18.29
N ASN A 274 3.16 -30.99 18.01
CA ASN A 274 2.45 -30.59 16.80
C ASN A 274 1.79 -29.22 16.99
N GLU A 275 1.54 -28.53 15.88
CA GLU A 275 0.52 -27.48 15.85
C GLU A 275 -0.81 -28.04 16.35
N TRP A 276 -1.50 -27.28 17.19
CA TRP A 276 -2.89 -27.60 17.50
C TRP A 276 -3.77 -27.07 16.37
N SER A 277 -4.85 -27.78 16.03
CA SER A 277 -5.86 -27.38 15.04
C SER A 277 -7.19 -27.16 15.77
N PRO A 278 -8.01 -26.13 15.46
CA PRO A 278 -9.26 -25.94 16.18
C PRO A 278 -10.22 -27.07 15.79
N THR A 279 -10.74 -27.80 16.76
CA THR A 279 -11.73 -28.85 16.54
C THR A 279 -13.14 -28.26 16.37
N THR A 280 -13.46 -27.22 17.15
CA THR A 280 -14.72 -26.46 17.16
C THR A 280 -14.47 -25.04 17.68
N GLY A 281 -15.12 -24.01 17.11
CA GLY A 281 -15.06 -22.63 17.62
C GLY A 281 -13.89 -21.78 17.09
N THR A 282 -13.52 -20.74 17.85
CA THR A 282 -12.44 -19.81 17.50
C THR A 282 -11.12 -20.08 18.23
N ASP A 283 -11.15 -20.96 19.24
CA ASP A 283 -10.00 -21.31 20.07
C ASP A 283 -9.63 -22.79 19.91
N TYR A 284 -8.37 -23.09 20.17
CA TYR A 284 -7.83 -24.43 20.22
C TYR A 284 -8.14 -25.06 21.58
N GLU A 285 -8.67 -26.27 21.57
CA GLU A 285 -8.89 -27.05 22.78
C GLU A 285 -7.64 -27.88 23.10
N TYR A 286 -7.31 -28.01 24.38
CA TYR A 286 -6.24 -28.92 24.80
C TYR A 286 -6.60 -30.36 24.41
N PRO A 287 -5.70 -31.11 23.77
CA PRO A 287 -6.03 -32.42 23.20
C PRO A 287 -6.38 -33.44 24.28
N GLU A 288 -7.38 -34.28 24.00
CA GLU A 288 -7.85 -35.34 24.90
C GLU A 288 -6.74 -36.37 25.21
N ALA A 289 -5.90 -36.67 24.21
CA ALA A 289 -4.68 -37.44 24.42
C ALA A 289 -3.53 -36.50 24.82
N ALA A 290 -2.95 -36.74 26.00
CA ALA A 290 -1.84 -35.95 26.51
C ALA A 290 -0.68 -35.87 25.49
N PRO A 291 -0.25 -34.66 25.08
CA PRO A 291 0.88 -34.49 24.18
C PRO A 291 2.19 -34.99 24.77
N SER A 292 3.18 -35.25 23.89
CA SER A 292 4.53 -35.57 24.34
C SER A 292 5.13 -34.41 25.13
N ARG A 293 5.66 -34.70 26.32
CA ARG A 293 6.42 -33.75 27.14
C ARG A 293 7.88 -33.67 26.75
N GLU A 294 8.37 -34.58 25.90
CA GLU A 294 9.78 -34.64 25.54
C GLU A 294 10.17 -33.39 24.75
N ASN A 295 11.05 -32.56 25.34
CA ASN A 295 11.60 -31.32 24.78
C ASN A 295 10.57 -30.20 24.48
N ALA A 296 9.27 -30.47 24.56
CA ALA A 296 8.21 -29.47 24.43
C ALA A 296 8.12 -28.61 25.70
N TYR A 297 7.74 -27.34 25.56
CA TYR A 297 7.49 -26.48 26.70
C TYR A 297 6.40 -27.06 27.62
N VAL A 298 6.69 -27.07 28.91
CA VAL A 298 5.75 -27.50 29.94
C VAL A 298 5.52 -26.35 30.90
N LEU A 299 4.26 -25.94 31.04
CA LEU A 299 3.84 -24.98 32.06
C LEU A 299 3.29 -25.74 33.26
N THR A 300 3.85 -25.45 34.44
CA THR A 300 3.35 -25.91 35.73
C THR A 300 2.78 -24.72 36.49
N VAL A 301 1.54 -24.85 36.95
CA VAL A 301 0.80 -23.84 37.70
C VAL A 301 0.54 -24.37 39.10
N GLU A 302 1.07 -23.67 40.10
CA GLU A 302 0.78 -23.87 41.51
C GLU A 302 -0.26 -22.82 41.94
N TYR A 303 -1.37 -23.26 42.51
CA TYR A 303 -2.49 -22.38 42.85
C TYR A 303 -3.21 -22.84 44.11
N THR A 304 -4.02 -21.95 44.68
CA THR A 304 -4.87 -22.25 45.84
C THR A 304 -6.32 -22.15 45.42
N LEU A 305 -7.07 -23.24 45.58
CA LEU A 305 -8.52 -23.29 45.36
C LEU A 305 -9.21 -23.58 46.69
N ASN A 306 -10.10 -22.69 47.14
CA ASN A 306 -10.86 -22.83 48.38
C ASN A 306 -9.99 -23.16 49.61
N ASN A 307 -8.84 -22.49 49.73
CA ASN A 307 -7.80 -22.70 50.75
C ASN A 307 -7.05 -24.04 50.68
N LYS A 308 -7.11 -24.76 49.56
CA LYS A 308 -6.31 -25.96 49.30
C LYS A 308 -5.26 -25.66 48.22
N GLU A 309 -4.01 -26.02 48.49
CA GLU A 309 -2.93 -25.94 47.50
C GLU A 309 -3.08 -27.07 46.48
N GLU A 310 -2.97 -26.70 45.20
CA GLU A 310 -3.06 -27.58 44.04
C GLU A 310 -1.89 -27.28 43.09
N GLU A 311 -1.50 -28.29 42.32
CA GLU A 311 -0.48 -28.19 41.27
C GLU A 311 -1.02 -28.89 40.02
N SER A 312 -0.84 -28.27 38.86
CA SER A 312 -1.20 -28.87 37.58
C SER A 312 -0.22 -28.43 36.50
N SER A 313 0.03 -29.29 35.51
CA SER A 313 0.89 -28.96 34.39
C SER A 313 0.31 -29.37 33.05
N PHE A 314 0.66 -28.62 32.01
CA PHE A 314 0.23 -28.87 30.64
C PHE A 314 1.34 -28.50 29.65
N VAL A 315 1.27 -29.09 28.46
CA VAL A 315 2.28 -28.92 27.40
C VAL A 315 1.81 -27.86 26.41
N LEU A 316 2.72 -27.01 25.92
CA LEU A 316 2.41 -26.07 24.84
C LEU A 316 2.48 -26.75 23.45
N PRO A 317 1.76 -26.22 22.45
CA PRO A 317 1.98 -26.61 21.06
C PRO A 317 3.36 -26.21 20.56
N GLU A 318 3.66 -26.57 19.31
CA GLU A 318 4.79 -26.00 18.56
C GLU A 318 4.82 -24.47 18.73
N THR A 319 5.94 -23.95 19.23
CA THR A 319 6.13 -22.52 19.47
C THR A 319 6.94 -21.91 18.34
N LYS A 320 6.28 -21.15 17.47
CA LYS A 320 6.89 -20.52 16.29
C LYS A 320 7.25 -19.07 16.56
N ARG A 321 8.29 -18.57 15.89
CA ARG A 321 8.68 -17.16 15.94
C ARG A 321 7.53 -16.28 15.46
N ASN A 322 7.51 -15.04 15.95
CA ASN A 322 6.54 -14.03 15.53
C ASN A 322 5.07 -14.46 15.65
N ILE A 323 4.76 -15.34 16.62
CA ILE A 323 3.40 -15.72 17.01
C ILE A 323 3.12 -15.20 18.43
N TRP A 324 1.92 -14.67 18.64
CA TRP A 324 1.40 -14.31 19.96
C TRP A 324 0.46 -15.42 20.46
N ASN A 325 0.91 -16.12 21.48
CA ASN A 325 0.26 -17.24 22.15
C ASN A 325 -0.57 -16.72 23.33
N LYS A 326 -1.89 -16.74 23.22
CA LYS A 326 -2.80 -16.46 24.35
C LYS A 326 -3.37 -17.76 24.89
N ILE A 327 -3.22 -18.00 26.19
CA ILE A 327 -3.73 -19.20 26.87
C ILE A 327 -4.76 -18.79 27.91
N PHE A 328 -5.97 -19.29 27.75
CA PHE A 328 -7.09 -19.10 28.64
C PHE A 328 -7.30 -20.36 29.48
N VAL A 329 -7.30 -20.20 30.80
CA VAL A 329 -7.41 -21.30 31.75
C VAL A 329 -8.60 -21.07 32.65
N ARG A 330 -9.60 -21.95 32.56
CA ARG A 330 -10.68 -22.03 33.55
C ARG A 330 -10.36 -23.12 34.55
N VAL A 331 -10.37 -22.78 35.84
CA VAL A 331 -10.23 -23.76 36.93
C VAL A 331 -11.62 -24.19 37.38
N ASN A 332 -11.93 -25.48 37.26
CA ASN A 332 -13.21 -26.01 37.73
C ASN A 332 -13.22 -26.24 39.25
N ASP A 333 -14.40 -26.52 39.81
CA ASP A 333 -14.57 -26.72 41.26
C ASP A 333 -13.82 -27.95 41.82
N ASN A 334 -13.33 -28.86 40.96
CA ASN A 334 -12.50 -30.00 41.35
C ASN A 334 -11.00 -29.70 41.33
N GLY A 335 -10.57 -28.51 40.91
CA GLY A 335 -9.16 -28.18 40.71
C GLY A 335 -8.59 -28.79 39.42
N GLU A 336 -9.40 -28.95 38.38
CA GLU A 336 -8.91 -29.32 37.04
C GLU A 336 -8.80 -28.07 36.16
N LEU A 337 -7.72 -28.00 35.39
CA LEU A 337 -7.50 -26.93 34.42
C LEU A 337 -8.17 -27.26 33.09
N ILE A 338 -9.09 -26.41 32.67
CA ILE A 338 -9.67 -26.44 31.32
C ILE A 338 -8.95 -25.38 30.50
N ILE A 339 -8.17 -25.82 29.51
CA ILE A 339 -7.23 -24.98 28.78
C ILE A 339 -7.73 -24.75 27.35
N GLN A 340 -7.73 -23.49 26.94
CA GLN A 340 -7.91 -23.09 25.56
C GLN A 340 -6.76 -22.19 25.13
N TYR A 341 -6.39 -22.33 23.87
CA TYR A 341 -5.26 -21.65 23.28
C TYR A 341 -5.73 -20.84 22.07
N LYS A 342 -5.13 -19.68 21.84
CA LYS A 342 -5.34 -18.87 20.65
C LYS A 342 -3.98 -18.39 20.13
N ALA A 343 -3.58 -18.96 19.00
CA ALA A 343 -2.45 -18.48 18.22
C ALA A 343 -2.90 -17.29 17.37
N LEU A 344 -2.22 -16.16 17.49
CA LEU A 344 -2.38 -15.04 16.57
C LEU A 344 -1.04 -14.79 15.89
N PRO A 345 -0.98 -14.56 14.57
CA PRO A 345 0.21 -13.98 13.98
C PRO A 345 0.55 -12.72 14.78
N TRP A 346 1.80 -12.56 15.20
CA TRP A 346 2.31 -11.33 15.83
C TRP A 346 2.52 -10.22 14.76
N GLN A 347 1.57 -10.21 13.82
CA GLN A 347 1.42 -9.40 12.61
C GLN A 347 -0.06 -9.02 12.37
N LEU A 348 -1.02 -9.69 13.04
CA LEU A 348 -2.43 -9.55 12.68
C LEU A 348 -3.05 -8.33 13.37
N VAL A 349 -3.11 -7.22 12.64
CA VAL A 349 -4.29 -6.37 12.76
C VAL A 349 -5.42 -7.04 12.00
N LYS A 350 -6.38 -7.55 12.78
CA LYS A 350 -7.73 -7.72 12.26
C LYS A 350 -8.27 -6.33 11.95
N SER A 351 -8.00 -5.80 10.77
CA SER A 351 -9.04 -5.03 10.11
C SER A 351 -10.07 -6.06 9.69
N SER A 352 -11.07 -6.28 10.55
CA SER A 352 -12.32 -6.87 10.12
C SER A 352 -12.77 -6.07 8.91
N ILE A 353 -12.69 -6.68 7.71
CA ILE A 353 -13.42 -6.45 6.45
C ILE A 353 -12.52 -6.90 5.28
N GLY A 354 -12.67 -8.17 4.89
CA GLY A 354 -12.22 -8.71 3.59
C GLY A 354 -13.25 -8.44 2.49
N TYR A 355 -13.77 -7.21 2.44
CA TYR A 355 -14.71 -6.77 1.42
C TYR A 355 -14.03 -5.75 0.54
N ALA A 356 -14.18 -5.93 -0.78
CA ALA A 356 -13.77 -4.91 -1.75
C ALA A 356 -14.37 -3.55 -1.35
N PRO A 357 -13.60 -2.46 -1.43
CA PRO A 357 -14.17 -1.14 -1.21
C PRO A 357 -15.31 -0.91 -2.22
N GLN A 358 -16.27 -0.07 -1.86
CA GLN A 358 -17.46 0.17 -2.66
C GLN A 358 -17.30 1.47 -3.45
N HIS A 359 -17.68 1.48 -4.73
CA HIS A 359 -17.70 2.74 -5.48
C HIS A 359 -18.78 3.65 -4.90
N VAL A 360 -18.63 4.96 -5.14
CA VAL A 360 -19.64 5.96 -4.79
C VAL A 360 -21.03 5.56 -5.32
N SER A 361 -22.07 5.75 -4.50
CA SER A 361 -23.44 5.41 -4.90
C SER A 361 -23.83 6.14 -6.19
N THR A 362 -24.36 5.41 -7.17
CA THR A 362 -24.85 5.94 -8.45
C THR A 362 -26.35 6.26 -8.46
N SER A 363 -27.05 5.93 -7.37
CA SER A 363 -28.48 6.15 -7.18
C SER A 363 -28.78 7.28 -6.18
N SER A 364 -27.85 7.56 -5.28
CA SER A 364 -27.95 8.64 -4.29
C SER A 364 -26.64 9.41 -4.21
N ASN A 365 -26.71 10.74 -4.08
CA ASN A 365 -25.54 11.59 -3.99
C ASN A 365 -25.03 11.63 -2.54
N PRO A 366 -23.90 10.97 -2.21
CA PRO A 366 -23.41 10.96 -0.84
C PRO A 366 -22.75 12.28 -0.42
N PHE A 367 -22.62 13.25 -1.33
CA PHE A 367 -21.99 14.54 -1.07
C PHE A 367 -23.01 15.66 -0.86
N ALA A 368 -24.31 15.37 -0.93
CA ALA A 368 -25.38 16.36 -0.89
C ALA A 368 -25.48 17.11 0.45
N ASP A 369 -25.14 16.45 1.55
CA ASP A 369 -25.12 17.00 2.89
C ASP A 369 -24.00 16.40 3.74
N GLU A 370 -23.71 17.04 4.87
CA GLU A 370 -22.58 16.70 5.75
C GLU A 370 -22.73 15.31 6.39
N THR A 371 -23.95 14.85 6.63
CA THR A 371 -24.18 13.53 7.25
C THR A 371 -23.82 12.42 6.29
N SER A 372 -24.37 12.46 5.06
CA SER A 372 -24.04 11.48 4.03
C SER A 372 -22.56 11.52 3.62
N TYR A 373 -21.95 12.71 3.62
CA TYR A 373 -20.53 12.84 3.32
C TYR A 373 -19.67 12.21 4.42
N ASN A 374 -20.02 12.44 5.68
CA ASN A 374 -19.36 11.81 6.82
C ASN A 374 -19.50 10.29 6.80
N GLU A 375 -20.66 9.75 6.39
CA GLU A 375 -20.83 8.32 6.16
C GLU A 375 -19.91 7.80 5.04
N PHE A 376 -19.80 8.54 3.94
CA PHE A 376 -18.92 8.19 2.83
C PHE A 376 -17.44 8.13 3.26
N ILE A 377 -16.92 9.18 3.90
CA ILE A 377 -15.49 9.27 4.28
C ILE A 377 -15.09 8.38 5.45
N ASN A 378 -16.05 7.95 6.27
CA ASN A 378 -15.82 6.99 7.35
C ASN A 378 -16.12 5.54 6.93
N GLY A 379 -16.68 5.34 5.73
CA GLY A 379 -16.90 4.03 5.13
C GLY A 379 -15.72 3.55 4.28
N ASN A 380 -15.84 2.34 3.74
CA ASN A 380 -14.87 1.73 2.83
C ASN A 380 -15.24 2.01 1.38
N ASN A 381 -15.19 3.27 0.98
CA ASN A 381 -15.68 3.73 -0.31
C ASN A 381 -14.54 4.25 -1.20
N TYR A 382 -14.83 4.43 -2.48
CA TYR A 382 -13.98 5.19 -3.39
C TYR A 382 -14.77 5.95 -4.44
N VAL A 383 -14.12 6.93 -5.06
CA VAL A 383 -14.68 7.71 -6.16
C VAL A 383 -13.58 8.16 -7.11
N LEU A 384 -13.91 8.22 -8.40
CA LEU A 384 -13.10 8.81 -9.46
C LEU A 384 -13.95 9.86 -10.18
N PHE A 385 -13.44 11.09 -10.28
CA PHE A 385 -14.07 12.20 -11.01
C PHE A 385 -13.05 12.94 -11.87
N PRO A 386 -13.46 13.61 -12.96
CA PRO A 386 -12.58 14.57 -13.63
C PRO A 386 -12.30 15.73 -12.67
N ILE A 387 -11.14 16.37 -12.78
CA ILE A 387 -10.81 17.51 -11.93
C ILE A 387 -11.68 18.74 -12.29
N VAL A 388 -12.05 19.52 -11.28
CA VAL A 388 -12.68 20.85 -11.39
C VAL A 388 -12.04 21.77 -10.36
N SER A 389 -11.87 23.05 -10.69
CA SER A 389 -11.27 24.03 -9.78
C SER A 389 -12.16 24.34 -8.57
N TYR A 390 -11.50 24.49 -7.42
CA TYR A 390 -12.09 25.05 -6.20
C TYR A 390 -12.45 26.52 -6.40
N ASN A 391 -13.52 26.97 -5.73
CA ASN A 391 -13.94 28.38 -5.65
C ASN A 391 -14.84 28.57 -4.42
N ASP A 392 -15.41 29.77 -4.24
CA ASP A 392 -16.27 30.10 -3.09
C ASP A 392 -17.45 29.11 -2.89
N ASP A 393 -18.06 28.66 -4.00
CA ASP A 393 -19.17 27.70 -3.98
C ASP A 393 -18.71 26.24 -3.83
N ARG A 394 -17.45 25.96 -4.17
CA ARG A 394 -16.78 24.65 -4.10
C ARG A 394 -15.57 24.73 -3.18
N SER A 395 -15.76 25.26 -1.98
CA SER A 395 -14.67 25.63 -1.07
C SER A 395 -13.98 24.46 -0.36
N ASN A 396 -14.53 23.25 -0.45
CA ASN A 396 -13.98 22.02 0.17
C ASN A 396 -14.33 20.78 -0.66
N THR A 397 -13.72 19.64 -0.32
CA THR A 397 -13.88 18.36 -1.06
C THR A 397 -15.34 17.96 -1.19
N GLN A 398 -16.12 18.08 -0.11
CA GLN A 398 -17.54 17.73 -0.11
C GLN A 398 -18.31 18.54 -1.17
N LYS A 399 -18.18 19.88 -1.14
CA LYS A 399 -18.90 20.76 -2.07
C LYS A 399 -18.44 20.56 -3.51
N LEU A 400 -17.15 20.36 -3.73
CA LEU A 400 -16.59 20.04 -5.04
C LEU A 400 -17.16 18.73 -5.59
N PHE A 401 -17.15 17.66 -4.79
CA PHE A 401 -17.69 16.36 -5.18
C PHE A 401 -19.20 16.40 -5.38
N ASN A 402 -19.93 17.16 -4.56
CA ASN A 402 -21.36 17.39 -4.77
C ASN A 402 -21.63 18.06 -6.12
N TYR A 403 -20.85 19.08 -6.47
CA TYR A 403 -20.97 19.76 -7.76
C TYR A 403 -20.71 18.78 -8.92
N ILE A 404 -19.56 18.10 -8.94
CA ILE A 404 -19.20 17.18 -10.04
C ILE A 404 -20.14 15.98 -10.12
N TYR A 405 -20.63 15.48 -8.99
CA TYR A 405 -21.64 14.42 -8.96
C TYR A 405 -22.93 14.88 -9.66
N GLN A 406 -23.36 16.11 -9.37
CA GLN A 406 -24.54 16.67 -10.00
C GLN A 406 -24.30 17.06 -11.45
N HIS A 407 -23.09 17.41 -11.86
CA HIS A 407 -22.76 17.92 -13.19
C HIS A 407 -21.86 16.93 -13.96
N PRO A 408 -22.41 15.83 -14.52
CA PRO A 408 -21.65 14.87 -15.29
C PRO A 408 -20.98 15.44 -16.56
N GLU A 409 -21.50 16.56 -17.05
CA GLU A 409 -20.99 17.29 -18.21
C GLU A 409 -19.75 18.14 -17.92
N GLU A 410 -19.47 18.43 -16.65
CA GLU A 410 -18.38 19.32 -16.20
C GLU A 410 -17.10 18.54 -15.88
N GLY A 411 -15.96 19.23 -15.94
CA GLY A 411 -14.65 18.67 -15.65
C GLY A 411 -13.61 19.02 -16.69
N ASP A 412 -12.37 18.68 -16.39
CA ASP A 412 -11.27 18.61 -17.34
C ASP A 412 -11.71 17.90 -18.64
N ASN A 413 -11.58 18.60 -19.77
CA ASN A 413 -12.16 18.18 -21.04
C ASN A 413 -11.51 16.87 -21.53
N GLU A 414 -10.21 16.75 -21.37
CA GLU A 414 -9.40 15.60 -21.74
C GLU A 414 -9.85 14.35 -20.96
N ALA A 415 -10.04 14.48 -19.65
CA ALA A 415 -10.56 13.40 -18.81
C ALA A 415 -12.02 13.06 -19.15
N ARG A 416 -12.90 14.06 -19.20
CA ARG A 416 -14.35 13.83 -19.40
C ARG A 416 -14.69 13.32 -20.80
N LEU A 417 -13.88 13.64 -21.81
CA LEU A 417 -14.06 13.18 -23.20
C LEU A 417 -13.16 11.99 -23.56
N CYS A 418 -12.25 11.62 -22.65
CA CYS A 418 -11.30 10.51 -22.80
C CYS A 418 -10.46 10.63 -24.08
N ILE A 419 -10.00 11.85 -24.37
CA ILE A 419 -9.13 12.16 -25.49
C ILE A 419 -7.94 12.99 -25.03
N LEU A 420 -6.78 12.71 -25.61
CA LEU A 420 -5.57 13.49 -25.45
C LEU A 420 -5.10 13.97 -26.82
N THR A 421 -4.59 15.19 -26.88
CA THR A 421 -3.88 15.72 -28.04
C THR A 421 -2.46 16.09 -27.63
N ARG A 422 -1.50 15.73 -28.46
CA ARG A 422 -0.12 16.19 -28.31
C ARG A 422 0.44 16.52 -29.70
N PRO A 423 0.82 17.78 -29.98
CA PRO A 423 0.70 18.95 -29.09
C PRO A 423 -0.77 19.27 -28.76
N THR A 424 -1.01 20.05 -27.71
CA THR A 424 -2.37 20.48 -27.31
C THR A 424 -2.66 21.92 -27.71
N TYR A 425 -3.92 22.33 -27.68
CA TYR A 425 -4.34 23.67 -28.04
C TYR A 425 -3.86 24.74 -27.04
N ASP A 426 -3.57 25.94 -27.56
CA ASP A 426 -3.14 27.09 -26.76
C ASP A 426 -4.28 28.12 -26.60
N ASN A 427 -5.14 27.86 -25.62
CA ASN A 427 -6.27 28.72 -25.30
C ASN A 427 -5.85 30.15 -24.90
N GLU A 428 -4.60 30.40 -24.50
CA GLU A 428 -4.12 31.77 -24.22
C GLU A 428 -3.96 32.60 -25.50
N ILE A 429 -3.72 31.95 -26.63
CA ILE A 429 -3.52 32.58 -27.94
C ILE A 429 -4.82 32.63 -28.73
N ASP A 430 -5.57 31.54 -28.74
CA ASP A 430 -6.69 31.35 -29.67
C ASP A 430 -8.08 31.50 -29.05
N ASP A 431 -8.19 31.76 -27.75
CA ASP A 431 -9.47 31.95 -27.04
C ASP A 431 -10.46 30.78 -27.30
N GLU A 432 -9.94 29.54 -27.25
CA GLU A 432 -10.69 28.29 -27.48
C GLU A 432 -11.20 28.12 -28.93
N GLU A 433 -10.67 28.89 -29.89
CA GLU A 433 -10.98 28.72 -31.31
C GLU A 433 -10.17 27.57 -31.98
N HIS A 434 -9.34 26.85 -31.24
CA HIS A 434 -8.59 25.66 -31.67
C HIS A 434 -7.71 25.87 -32.92
N TRP A 435 -7.08 27.03 -33.06
CA TRP A 435 -6.16 27.33 -34.17
C TRP A 435 -4.71 27.54 -33.74
N ALA A 436 -4.40 27.53 -32.44
CA ALA A 436 -3.02 27.60 -31.95
C ALA A 436 -2.66 26.35 -31.13
N LEU A 437 -1.38 25.96 -31.15
CA LEU A 437 -0.86 24.82 -30.41
C LEU A 437 0.22 25.28 -29.43
N LYS A 438 0.26 24.67 -28.25
CA LYS A 438 1.35 24.82 -27.29
C LYS A 438 2.13 23.54 -27.13
N ALA A 439 3.33 23.70 -26.60
CA ALA A 439 4.19 22.59 -26.30
C ALA A 439 3.60 21.71 -25.16
N GLY A 440 3.86 20.41 -25.22
CA GLY A 440 3.38 19.45 -24.23
C GLY A 440 2.08 18.75 -24.63
N SER A 441 1.76 17.71 -23.86
CA SER A 441 0.52 16.94 -24.00
C SER A 441 -0.63 17.65 -23.31
N ALA A 442 -1.84 17.51 -23.86
CA ALA A 442 -3.05 17.60 -23.05
C ALA A 442 -2.99 16.52 -21.97
N GLY A 443 -3.47 16.81 -20.76
CA GLY A 443 -3.41 15.89 -19.63
C GLY A 443 -4.80 15.57 -19.11
N ALA A 444 -5.25 14.33 -19.26
CA ALA A 444 -6.50 13.87 -18.67
C ALA A 444 -6.33 13.74 -17.15
N ARG A 445 -6.94 14.66 -16.40
CA ARG A 445 -6.77 14.76 -14.94
C ARG A 445 -8.00 14.28 -14.18
N TYR A 446 -7.75 13.40 -13.21
CA TYR A 446 -8.75 12.78 -12.38
C TYR A 446 -8.48 13.04 -10.88
N LEU A 447 -9.55 13.32 -10.15
CA LEU A 447 -9.61 13.23 -8.69
C LEU A 447 -9.97 11.81 -8.30
N PHE A 448 -9.08 11.14 -7.57
CA PHE A 448 -9.32 9.81 -7.03
C PHE A 448 -9.30 9.83 -5.50
N MET A 449 -10.33 9.32 -4.84
CA MET A 449 -10.34 9.19 -3.38
C MET A 449 -10.76 7.78 -2.99
N LEU A 450 -9.92 7.12 -2.19
CA LEU A 450 -10.19 5.83 -1.54
C LEU A 450 -10.25 6.08 -0.04
N THR A 451 -11.40 5.88 0.60
CA THR A 451 -11.59 6.21 2.02
C THR A 451 -11.33 5.01 2.95
N GLY A 452 -11.40 3.79 2.43
CA GLY A 452 -11.08 2.57 3.16
C GLY A 452 -11.15 1.31 2.29
N PRO A 453 -10.90 0.11 2.84
CA PRO A 453 -10.52 -0.16 4.23
C PRO A 453 -9.24 0.55 4.67
N LYS A 454 -9.13 0.90 5.96
CA LYS A 454 -7.94 1.56 6.50
C LYS A 454 -6.71 0.73 6.16
N GLY A 455 -5.77 1.33 5.42
CA GLY A 455 -4.57 0.62 5.01
C GLY A 455 -4.67 -0.16 3.70
N ALA A 456 -5.78 -0.06 2.97
CA ALA A 456 -5.79 -0.46 1.57
C ALA A 456 -4.83 0.44 0.76
N THR A 457 -4.09 -0.15 -0.17
CA THR A 457 -3.32 0.59 -1.18
C THR A 457 -4.02 0.49 -2.53
N TRP A 458 -3.76 1.47 -3.40
CA TRP A 458 -4.26 1.46 -4.76
C TRP A 458 -3.15 1.81 -5.74
N GLU A 459 -3.31 1.35 -6.97
CA GLU A 459 -2.39 1.59 -8.08
C GLU A 459 -3.18 1.76 -9.38
N ALA A 460 -2.82 2.78 -10.16
CA ALA A 460 -3.34 3.08 -11.48
C ALA A 460 -2.48 2.41 -12.55
N HIS A 461 -3.13 1.89 -13.58
CA HIS A 461 -2.51 1.09 -14.63
C HIS A 461 -2.95 1.58 -16.00
N LEU A 462 -2.06 1.46 -17.00
CA LEU A 462 -2.34 1.71 -18.41
C LEU A 462 -2.05 0.43 -19.20
N THR A 463 -2.90 0.08 -20.17
CA THR A 463 -2.62 -1.09 -21.04
C THR A 463 -1.61 -0.77 -22.15
N ASN A 464 -1.41 0.51 -22.46
CA ASN A 464 -0.42 0.99 -23.42
C ASN A 464 0.49 2.06 -22.80
N GLU A 465 1.53 1.61 -22.08
CA GLU A 465 2.55 2.49 -21.47
C GLU A 465 3.59 3.01 -22.46
N LYS A 466 3.60 2.48 -23.70
CA LYS A 466 4.50 2.96 -24.75
C LYS A 466 4.03 4.33 -25.23
N ASP A 467 2.75 4.45 -25.59
CA ASP A 467 2.22 5.68 -26.18
C ASP A 467 1.62 6.63 -25.13
N PHE A 468 1.35 6.16 -23.91
CA PHE A 468 0.80 6.94 -22.80
C PHE A 468 1.63 6.79 -21.54
N SER A 469 1.63 7.81 -20.68
CA SER A 469 2.28 7.74 -19.36
C SER A 469 1.49 8.51 -18.32
N PHE A 470 1.79 8.24 -17.05
CA PHE A 470 1.31 9.06 -15.95
C PHE A 470 2.24 10.24 -15.72
N SER A 471 1.70 11.44 -15.56
CA SER A 471 2.46 12.60 -15.07
C SER A 471 2.46 12.60 -13.53
N THR A 472 3.62 12.82 -12.93
CA THR A 472 3.82 12.94 -11.47
C THR A 472 4.29 14.34 -11.04
N THR A 473 4.19 15.31 -11.94
CA THR A 473 4.59 16.70 -11.69
C THR A 473 3.72 17.36 -10.63
N ALA A 474 4.27 18.36 -9.95
CA ALA A 474 3.58 19.13 -8.93
C ALA A 474 2.79 20.29 -9.55
N GLU A 475 1.52 20.45 -9.16
CA GLU A 475 0.63 21.51 -9.66
C GLU A 475 -0.12 22.25 -8.54
N ASP A 476 -0.54 23.49 -8.84
CA ASP A 476 -1.29 24.37 -7.93
C ASP A 476 -2.81 24.10 -7.93
N ASP A 477 -3.22 22.82 -7.91
CA ASP A 477 -4.61 22.40 -8.15
C ASP A 477 -5.59 22.58 -6.96
N PHE A 478 -5.08 22.81 -5.72
CA PHE A 478 -5.90 22.99 -4.51
C PHE A 478 -6.02 24.45 -4.02
N ASN A 479 -5.60 25.41 -4.85
CA ASN A 479 -5.67 26.83 -4.51
C ASN A 479 -7.14 27.26 -4.24
N GLY A 480 -7.38 27.97 -3.13
CA GLY A 480 -8.73 28.42 -2.72
C GLY A 480 -9.62 27.35 -2.05
N SER A 481 -9.07 26.20 -1.68
CA SER A 481 -9.76 25.18 -0.87
C SER A 481 -9.40 25.26 0.62
N GLU A 482 -10.08 24.52 1.50
CA GLU A 482 -9.60 24.35 2.89
C GLU A 482 -8.23 23.66 3.00
N TYR A 483 -7.75 23.06 1.90
CA TYR A 483 -6.42 22.48 1.77
C TYR A 483 -5.40 23.47 1.17
N GLU A 484 -5.72 24.76 1.06
CA GLU A 484 -4.81 25.79 0.55
C GLU A 484 -3.47 25.82 1.31
N SER A 485 -3.46 25.45 2.60
CA SER A 485 -2.22 25.32 3.39
C SER A 485 -1.29 24.20 2.91
N ASP A 486 -1.81 23.23 2.15
CA ASP A 486 -1.06 22.13 1.56
C ASP A 486 -0.37 22.53 0.23
N GLY A 487 -0.76 23.66 -0.39
CA GLY A 487 -0.09 24.20 -1.60
C GLY A 487 -0.03 23.22 -2.77
N LYS A 488 1.03 23.34 -3.59
CA LYS A 488 1.34 22.44 -4.71
C LYS A 488 1.19 20.98 -4.31
N VAL A 489 0.39 20.24 -5.07
CA VAL A 489 0.20 18.81 -4.89
C VAL A 489 0.85 18.02 -6.00
N ASN A 490 1.44 16.89 -5.62
CA ASN A 490 2.00 15.96 -6.58
C ASN A 490 0.87 15.10 -7.17
N LYS A 491 0.89 14.95 -8.49
CA LYS A 491 0.14 13.91 -9.19
C LYS A 491 0.77 12.55 -8.83
N VAL A 492 -0.04 11.51 -8.70
CA VAL A 492 0.41 10.19 -8.25
C VAL A 492 -0.21 9.07 -9.07
N THR A 493 0.48 7.94 -9.12
CA THR A 493 0.01 6.70 -9.78
C THR A 493 -0.45 5.65 -8.78
N HIS A 494 -0.19 5.86 -7.50
CA HIS A 494 -0.53 4.95 -6.43
C HIS A 494 -0.72 5.72 -5.14
N GLY A 495 -1.33 5.07 -4.16
CA GLY A 495 -1.52 5.69 -2.85
C GLY A 495 -2.14 4.74 -1.84
N ILE A 496 -2.53 5.33 -0.71
CA ILE A 496 -3.16 4.63 0.40
C ILE A 496 -4.57 5.17 0.61
N ALA A 497 -5.43 4.39 1.25
CA ALA A 497 -6.73 4.87 1.67
C ALA A 497 -6.59 6.08 2.62
N ARG A 498 -7.19 7.22 2.26
CA ARG A 498 -7.21 8.46 3.03
C ARG A 498 -8.45 9.29 2.72
N GLN A 499 -8.81 10.20 3.63
CA GLN A 499 -9.97 11.08 3.49
C GLN A 499 -9.72 12.32 2.59
N LYS A 500 -8.60 12.35 1.85
CA LYS A 500 -8.23 13.41 0.91
C LYS A 500 -8.07 12.84 -0.50
N PRO A 501 -8.56 13.51 -1.55
CA PRO A 501 -8.38 13.04 -2.92
C PRO A 501 -6.92 13.13 -3.37
N TYR A 502 -6.56 12.27 -4.31
CA TYR A 502 -5.33 12.29 -5.11
C TYR A 502 -5.63 12.85 -6.50
N ILE A 503 -4.59 13.29 -7.20
CA ILE A 503 -4.67 13.66 -8.61
C ILE A 503 -3.92 12.60 -9.42
N ILE A 504 -4.59 12.04 -10.42
CA ILE A 504 -4.00 11.15 -11.42
C ILE A 504 -4.06 11.90 -12.74
N GLN A 505 -2.94 11.98 -13.46
CA GLN A 505 -2.90 12.58 -14.79
C GLN A 505 -2.30 11.61 -15.79
N ILE A 506 -2.97 11.47 -16.93
CA ILE A 506 -2.51 10.65 -18.05
C ILE A 506 -2.16 11.60 -19.20
N ILE A 507 -0.99 11.41 -19.80
CA ILE A 507 -0.46 12.19 -20.92
C ILE A 507 -0.11 11.27 -22.09
N ALA A 508 -0.03 11.84 -23.29
CA ALA A 508 0.48 11.16 -24.48
C ALA A 508 2.00 11.38 -24.60
N ASN A 509 2.73 10.32 -24.92
CA ASN A 509 4.19 10.36 -25.04
C ASN A 509 4.61 10.93 -26.40
N HIS A 510 3.87 10.64 -27.47
CA HIS A 510 4.28 10.98 -28.83
C HIS A 510 3.71 12.32 -29.32
N LEU A 511 4.52 13.04 -30.09
CA LEU A 511 4.09 14.25 -30.77
C LEU A 511 3.44 13.88 -32.10
N TYR A 512 2.15 14.14 -32.27
CA TYR A 512 1.40 13.80 -33.49
C TYR A 512 1.79 14.73 -34.66
N THR A 513 1.89 16.03 -34.41
CA THR A 513 2.37 17.04 -35.38
C THR A 513 3.55 17.82 -34.82
N GLY A 514 4.58 18.02 -35.64
CA GLY A 514 5.79 18.75 -35.31
C GLY A 514 5.68 20.26 -35.54
N PHE A 515 6.52 21.02 -34.84
CA PHE A 515 6.73 22.45 -35.11
C PHE A 515 7.69 22.70 -36.30
N SER A 516 8.25 21.62 -36.85
CA SER A 516 9.11 21.59 -38.03
C SER A 516 8.87 20.29 -38.80
N LYS A 517 9.21 20.28 -40.09
CA LYS A 517 9.00 19.12 -40.97
C LYS A 517 10.02 18.01 -40.68
N ASN A 518 9.61 16.75 -40.87
CA ASN A 518 10.44 15.53 -40.69
C ASN A 518 10.97 15.34 -39.25
N MET A 519 10.15 15.68 -38.25
CA MET A 519 10.44 15.32 -36.86
C MET A 519 10.03 13.87 -36.60
N SER A 520 10.78 13.13 -35.78
CA SER A 520 10.44 11.73 -35.46
C SER A 520 9.09 11.59 -34.74
N GLY A 521 8.78 12.51 -33.83
CA GLY A 521 7.60 12.44 -32.95
C GLY A 521 7.71 11.40 -31.83
N GLU A 522 8.77 10.58 -31.85
CA GLU A 522 9.18 9.73 -30.74
C GLU A 522 10.04 10.53 -29.76
N THR A 523 9.80 10.30 -28.48
CA THR A 523 10.68 10.78 -27.42
C THR A 523 11.89 9.86 -27.33
N ASP A 524 13.11 10.38 -27.46
CA ASP A 524 14.26 9.62 -26.93
C ASP A 524 14.02 9.47 -25.43
N ALA A 525 14.07 8.24 -24.90
CA ALA A 525 14.01 7.99 -23.48
C ALA A 525 15.16 8.78 -22.79
N GLY A 526 14.83 9.93 -22.21
CA GLY A 526 15.80 10.87 -21.61
C GLY A 526 15.84 12.28 -22.22
N SER A 527 15.10 12.57 -23.30
CA SER A 527 14.88 13.95 -23.75
C SER A 527 13.57 14.49 -23.19
N ASP A 528 13.65 15.64 -22.52
CA ASP A 528 12.59 16.30 -21.76
C ASP A 528 11.45 16.76 -22.70
N PHE A 529 10.64 15.79 -23.12
CA PHE A 529 9.39 15.91 -23.85
C PHE A 529 8.24 15.50 -22.90
N GLY A 530 8.27 15.92 -21.64
CA GLY A 530 7.16 15.70 -20.68
C GLY A 530 6.00 16.69 -20.86
N GLU A 531 5.23 16.92 -19.80
CA GLU A 531 4.19 17.97 -19.74
C GLU A 531 4.72 19.38 -20.03
N ASN A 532 6.03 19.61 -19.78
CA ASN A 532 6.78 20.83 -20.11
C ASN A 532 7.77 20.63 -21.26
N GLY A 533 7.56 19.59 -22.08
CA GLY A 533 8.41 19.31 -23.21
C GLY A 533 8.50 20.53 -24.11
N ASN A 534 9.71 21.02 -24.37
CA ASN A 534 9.87 22.14 -25.30
C ASN A 534 9.74 21.63 -26.74
N ASP A 535 8.50 21.34 -27.11
CA ASP A 535 8.08 20.92 -28.44
C ASP A 535 8.12 22.11 -29.43
N GLY A 536 8.89 23.18 -29.14
CA GLY A 536 9.22 24.27 -30.06
C GLY A 536 8.08 25.22 -30.45
N TYR A 537 6.84 24.99 -30.03
CA TYR A 537 5.69 25.81 -30.44
C TYR A 537 5.69 27.24 -29.86
N ASP A 538 6.38 27.47 -28.74
CA ASP A 538 6.51 28.80 -28.13
C ASP A 538 7.08 29.86 -29.08
N GLN A 539 7.89 29.48 -30.07
CA GLN A 539 8.47 30.41 -31.03
C GLN A 539 7.44 30.99 -32.02
N TYR A 540 6.25 30.39 -32.10
CA TYR A 540 5.14 30.82 -32.96
C TYR A 540 4.18 31.77 -32.24
N LYS A 541 4.47 32.13 -30.97
CA LYS A 541 3.72 33.14 -30.22
C LYS A 541 3.73 34.48 -30.97
N GLY A 542 2.55 34.93 -31.41
CA GLY A 542 2.35 36.16 -32.18
C GLY A 542 2.19 35.97 -33.69
N TYR A 543 2.20 34.72 -34.18
CA TYR A 543 1.84 34.40 -35.56
C TYR A 543 0.34 34.62 -35.78
N SER A 544 -0.04 35.03 -36.98
CA SER A 544 -1.43 35.15 -37.39
C SER A 544 -2.11 33.79 -37.54
N LYS A 545 -3.45 33.76 -37.44
CA LYS A 545 -4.26 32.55 -37.62
C LYS A 545 -3.88 31.77 -38.89
N THR A 546 -3.70 32.47 -40.02
CA THR A 546 -3.27 31.85 -41.30
C THR A 546 -1.87 31.23 -41.26
N GLU A 547 -0.96 31.75 -40.43
CA GLU A 547 0.38 31.17 -40.30
C GLU A 547 0.37 29.90 -39.43
N TRP A 548 -0.58 29.79 -38.50
CA TRP A 548 -0.79 28.58 -37.71
C TRP A 548 -1.39 27.44 -38.52
N GLU A 549 -2.28 27.73 -39.47
CA GLU A 549 -2.97 26.73 -40.32
C GLU A 549 -2.00 25.70 -40.91
N ALA A 550 -0.83 26.15 -41.37
CA ALA A 550 0.21 25.29 -41.95
C ALA A 550 0.72 24.21 -40.97
N LEU A 551 0.77 24.48 -39.67
CA LEU A 551 1.27 23.53 -38.65
C LEU A 551 0.30 22.37 -38.38
N PHE A 552 -0.94 22.49 -38.86
CA PHE A 552 -1.94 21.44 -38.79
C PHE A 552 -2.02 20.64 -40.08
N GLU A 553 -1.28 20.98 -41.14
CA GLU A 553 -1.26 20.25 -42.40
C GLU A 553 -0.41 18.97 -42.32
N ASP A 554 -0.60 18.06 -43.29
CA ASP A 554 0.09 16.76 -43.32
C ASP A 554 1.62 16.88 -43.44
N ASP A 555 2.11 17.98 -44.02
CA ASP A 555 3.53 18.32 -44.13
C ASP A 555 4.25 18.45 -42.77
N TYR A 556 3.49 18.58 -41.68
CA TYR A 556 3.97 18.70 -40.30
C TYR A 556 3.61 17.48 -39.45
N LEU A 557 3.07 16.40 -40.02
CA LEU A 557 3.05 15.12 -39.33
C LEU A 557 4.49 14.71 -38.97
N THR A 558 4.66 14.21 -37.75
CA THR A 558 5.91 13.57 -37.37
C THR A 558 6.02 12.18 -38.01
N ASP A 559 7.18 11.56 -38.04
CA ASP A 559 7.32 10.19 -38.58
C ASP A 559 6.36 9.21 -37.88
N TRP A 560 6.23 9.32 -36.55
CA TRP A 560 5.26 8.56 -35.75
C TRP A 560 3.81 8.94 -36.12
N GLY A 561 3.49 10.23 -36.20
CA GLY A 561 2.14 10.71 -36.52
C GLY A 561 1.71 10.33 -37.93
N GLU A 562 2.61 10.41 -38.90
CA GLU A 562 2.41 9.98 -40.29
C GLU A 562 2.18 8.46 -40.35
N GLU A 563 2.96 7.67 -39.59
CA GLU A 563 2.75 6.23 -39.51
C GLU A 563 1.34 5.88 -39.03
N LYS A 564 0.89 6.50 -37.93
CA LYS A 564 -0.46 6.26 -37.37
C LYS A 564 -1.55 6.76 -38.29
N TRP A 565 -1.38 7.94 -38.88
CA TRP A 565 -2.34 8.57 -39.77
C TRP A 565 -2.56 7.76 -41.05
N ASN A 566 -1.47 7.32 -41.70
CA ASN A 566 -1.54 6.55 -42.94
C ASN A 566 -2.07 5.12 -42.74
N LYS A 567 -1.95 4.58 -41.53
CA LYS A 567 -2.51 3.27 -41.16
C LYS A 567 -3.98 3.34 -40.71
N GLU A 568 -4.54 4.54 -40.59
CA GLU A 568 -5.86 4.77 -40.00
C GLU A 568 -5.98 4.13 -38.61
N GLU A 569 -4.92 4.22 -37.81
CA GLU A 569 -4.79 3.59 -36.50
C GLU A 569 -5.05 4.60 -35.38
N VAL A 570 -6.12 4.40 -34.61
CA VAL A 570 -6.38 5.17 -33.40
C VAL A 570 -5.52 4.61 -32.28
N VAL A 571 -4.63 5.44 -31.75
CA VAL A 571 -3.78 5.08 -30.61
C VAL A 571 -4.60 5.18 -29.34
N GLU A 572 -4.67 4.08 -28.58
CA GLU A 572 -5.56 3.94 -27.44
C GLU A 572 -4.89 3.26 -26.24
N THR A 573 -5.43 3.49 -25.06
CA THR A 573 -5.07 2.82 -23.80
C THR A 573 -6.31 2.65 -22.93
N ASP A 574 -6.32 1.59 -22.12
CA ASP A 574 -7.29 1.44 -21.05
C ASP A 574 -6.63 1.84 -19.72
N PHE A 575 -7.25 2.78 -19.02
CA PHE A 575 -6.93 3.18 -17.66
C PHE A 575 -7.79 2.39 -16.67
N TYR A 576 -7.16 1.71 -15.72
CA TYR A 576 -7.84 1.02 -14.64
C TYR A 576 -7.11 1.19 -13.30
N ILE A 577 -7.82 0.97 -12.20
CA ILE A 577 -7.25 1.05 -10.85
C ILE A 577 -7.42 -0.30 -10.15
N THR A 578 -6.35 -0.77 -9.52
CA THR A 578 -6.40 -1.92 -8.62
C THR A 578 -6.24 -1.47 -7.18
N VAL A 579 -6.86 -2.22 -6.26
CA VAL A 579 -6.69 -2.06 -4.81
C VAL A 579 -6.13 -3.34 -4.22
N LYS A 580 -5.15 -3.21 -3.34
CA LYS A 580 -4.65 -4.28 -2.49
C LYS A 580 -5.07 -4.00 -1.05
N LEU A 581 -5.81 -4.94 -0.46
CA LEU A 581 -6.20 -4.89 0.95
C LEU A 581 -5.05 -5.34 1.85
N THR A 582 -5.23 -5.10 3.14
CA THR A 582 -4.26 -5.44 4.17
C THR A 582 -4.03 -6.95 4.33
N ASP A 583 -5.01 -7.77 3.96
CA ASP A 583 -4.90 -9.23 3.91
C ASP A 583 -4.19 -9.74 2.64
N GLY A 584 -3.75 -8.84 1.76
CA GLY A 584 -3.11 -9.16 0.48
C GLY A 584 -4.06 -9.36 -0.69
N SER A 585 -5.38 -9.39 -0.46
CA SER A 585 -6.40 -9.53 -1.51
C SER A 585 -6.33 -8.36 -2.49
N LYS A 586 -6.40 -8.66 -3.79
CA LYS A 586 -6.36 -7.65 -4.87
C LYS A 586 -7.70 -7.59 -5.58
N TYR A 587 -8.14 -6.38 -5.92
CA TYR A 587 -9.40 -6.12 -6.62
C TYR A 587 -9.20 -5.10 -7.74
N ASN A 588 -9.87 -5.28 -8.87
CA ASN A 588 -10.04 -4.22 -9.86
C ASN A 588 -11.23 -3.35 -9.44
N LEU A 589 -11.05 -2.03 -9.41
CA LEU A 589 -12.10 -1.11 -9.02
C LEU A 589 -13.07 -0.85 -10.18
N ILE A 590 -14.34 -0.68 -9.84
CA ILE A 590 -15.40 -0.17 -10.72
C ILE A 590 -15.28 1.36 -10.73
N ILE A 591 -14.41 1.88 -11.59
CA ILE A 591 -14.08 3.30 -11.66
C ILE A 591 -14.97 4.11 -12.59
N ASN A 592 -15.75 3.44 -13.45
CA ASN A 592 -16.64 4.07 -14.41
C ASN A 592 -18.04 3.43 -14.42
N PRO A 593 -18.75 3.39 -13.28
CA PRO A 593 -20.06 2.75 -13.20
C PRO A 593 -21.13 3.50 -14.01
N SER A 594 -22.18 2.77 -14.40
CA SER A 594 -23.41 3.36 -14.97
C SER A 594 -24.25 4.07 -13.90
N PHE A 595 -24.77 5.26 -14.20
CA PHE A 595 -25.61 6.03 -13.28
C PHE A 595 -27.10 5.63 -13.34
N GLU A 596 -27.74 5.42 -12.18
CA GLU A 596 -29.11 4.89 -12.09
C GLU A 596 -30.20 5.96 -11.83
N LYS A 597 -29.83 7.19 -11.47
CA LYS A 597 -30.78 8.21 -10.98
C LYS A 597 -31.58 8.93 -12.07
N SER A 598 -32.92 8.90 -11.99
CA SER A 598 -33.87 9.57 -12.91
C SER A 598 -33.72 11.11 -13.03
N ASP A 599 -33.15 11.78 -12.02
CA ASP A 599 -32.95 13.24 -12.07
C ASP A 599 -31.67 13.62 -12.85
N ILE A 600 -30.68 12.72 -12.88
CA ILE A 600 -29.48 12.84 -13.72
C ILE A 600 -29.76 12.29 -15.13
N ASP A 601 -30.84 11.52 -15.34
CA ASP A 601 -31.26 11.07 -16.68
C ASP A 601 -31.57 12.22 -17.64
N SER A 602 -31.91 13.41 -17.11
CA SER A 602 -32.05 14.63 -17.90
C SER A 602 -30.71 15.27 -18.29
N LYS A 603 -29.60 14.80 -17.72
CA LYS A 603 -28.24 15.32 -17.93
C LYS A 603 -27.51 14.53 -19.00
N LYS A 604 -26.71 15.25 -19.77
CA LYS A 604 -26.18 14.82 -21.06
C LYS A 604 -24.87 14.05 -20.88
N PHE A 605 -24.92 12.80 -20.43
CA PHE A 605 -23.74 11.94 -20.45
C PHE A 605 -23.24 11.74 -21.90
N PRO A 606 -21.94 11.93 -22.18
CA PRO A 606 -21.38 11.75 -23.52
C PRO A 606 -21.25 10.28 -23.93
N PHE A 607 -21.32 9.33 -22.99
CA PHE A 607 -21.08 7.91 -23.25
C PHE A 607 -22.28 7.01 -22.97
N LEU A 608 -22.27 5.83 -23.58
CA LEU A 608 -23.28 4.77 -23.46
C LEU A 608 -23.53 4.40 -21.99
N ASP A 609 -24.73 3.87 -21.74
CA ASP A 609 -25.16 3.38 -20.42
C ASP A 609 -25.03 4.42 -19.30
N LYS A 610 -25.17 5.71 -19.62
CA LYS A 610 -25.08 6.83 -18.67
C LYS A 610 -23.75 6.82 -17.91
N ARG A 611 -22.66 6.51 -18.61
CA ARG A 611 -21.30 6.51 -18.06
C ARG A 611 -20.68 7.89 -18.18
N ARG A 612 -19.81 8.21 -17.23
CA ARG A 612 -19.06 9.47 -17.22
C ARG A 612 -17.89 9.44 -18.19
N PHE A 613 -17.26 8.28 -18.35
CA PHE A 613 -16.10 8.10 -19.20
C PHE A 613 -16.37 7.03 -20.26
N ALA A 614 -15.63 7.06 -21.36
CA ALA A 614 -15.64 5.99 -22.35
C ALA A 614 -15.09 4.71 -21.73
N GLY A 615 -15.62 3.54 -22.12
CA GLY A 615 -15.14 2.25 -21.62
C GLY A 615 -16.23 1.41 -20.94
N ASN A 616 -15.83 0.62 -19.96
CA ASN A 616 -16.69 -0.28 -19.19
C ASN A 616 -16.59 0.03 -17.68
N ASP A 617 -17.20 -0.79 -16.83
CA ASP A 617 -17.23 -0.58 -15.38
C ASP A 617 -15.84 -0.39 -14.75
N THR A 618 -14.84 -1.13 -15.23
CA THR A 618 -13.50 -1.22 -14.60
C THR A 618 -12.40 -0.54 -15.40
N HIS A 619 -12.66 -0.18 -16.66
CA HIS A 619 -11.66 0.40 -17.56
C HIS A 619 -12.22 1.65 -18.24
N ILE A 620 -11.42 2.71 -18.24
CA ILE A 620 -11.66 3.94 -18.99
C ILE A 620 -10.82 3.90 -20.26
N TRP A 621 -11.45 4.00 -21.42
CA TRP A 621 -10.80 3.95 -22.72
C TRP A 621 -10.40 5.36 -23.16
N ILE A 622 -9.09 5.61 -23.30
CA ILE A 622 -8.53 6.92 -23.66
C ILE A 622 -7.87 6.83 -25.04
N ARG A 623 -8.10 7.84 -25.88
CA ARG A 623 -7.50 7.94 -27.22
C ARG A 623 -6.52 9.09 -27.32
N HIS A 624 -5.46 8.91 -28.11
CA HIS A 624 -4.57 9.97 -28.54
C HIS A 624 -4.91 10.38 -29.97
N LEU A 625 -5.39 11.62 -30.14
CA LEU A 625 -5.87 12.16 -31.40
C LEU A 625 -4.98 13.30 -31.90
N ARG A 626 -4.95 13.48 -33.22
CA ARG A 626 -4.34 14.65 -33.87
C ARG A 626 -5.24 15.88 -33.65
N ALA A 627 -4.67 16.97 -33.18
CA ALA A 627 -5.35 18.26 -33.10
C ALA A 627 -5.79 18.73 -34.51
N GLN A 628 -6.98 19.32 -34.62
CA GLN A 628 -7.60 19.74 -35.87
C GLN A 628 -7.78 21.26 -35.89
N TYR A 629 -7.31 21.90 -36.95
CA TYR A 629 -7.32 23.37 -37.06
C TYR A 629 -8.73 23.93 -37.12
N GLY A 630 -9.03 24.90 -36.24
CA GLY A 630 -10.29 25.63 -36.23
C GLY A 630 -11.50 24.76 -35.91
N TRP A 631 -11.29 23.61 -35.26
CA TRP A 631 -12.38 22.71 -34.89
C TRP A 631 -13.28 23.34 -33.82
N GLN A 632 -14.57 23.02 -33.85
CA GLN A 632 -15.56 23.75 -33.05
C GLN A 632 -15.34 23.60 -31.54
N ASN A 633 -15.09 22.37 -31.07
CA ASN A 633 -14.67 22.07 -29.71
C ASN A 633 -14.14 20.63 -29.59
N LEU A 634 -13.61 20.27 -28.41
CA LEU A 634 -13.13 18.92 -28.12
C LEU A 634 -14.23 17.84 -28.18
N GLU A 635 -15.51 18.16 -27.96
CA GLU A 635 -16.61 17.19 -28.09
C GLU A 635 -16.77 16.73 -29.54
N TYR A 636 -16.61 17.64 -30.50
CA TYR A 636 -16.60 17.30 -31.92
C TYR A 636 -15.36 16.46 -32.31
N LEU A 637 -14.27 16.56 -31.57
CA LEU A 637 -13.09 15.70 -31.77
C LEU A 637 -13.30 14.31 -31.15
N ALA A 638 -14.01 14.23 -30.03
CA ALA A 638 -14.26 13.00 -29.27
C ALA A 638 -15.46 12.17 -29.75
N ARG A 639 -16.35 12.75 -30.55
CA ARG A 639 -17.59 12.10 -30.98
C ARG A 639 -17.41 10.80 -31.73
N ASP A 640 -18.49 10.03 -31.81
CA ASP A 640 -18.64 8.92 -32.77
C ASP A 640 -19.28 9.41 -34.08
N VAL A 641 -18.72 8.97 -35.20
CA VAL A 641 -19.37 8.99 -36.51
C VAL A 641 -19.36 7.58 -37.06
N ASP A 642 -20.50 6.89 -36.99
CA ASP A 642 -20.63 5.50 -37.47
C ASP A 642 -20.60 5.47 -39.01
N PRO A 643 -19.57 4.85 -39.63
CA PRO A 643 -19.47 4.71 -41.09
C PRO A 643 -20.47 3.71 -41.67
N ASN A 644 -21.39 3.17 -40.87
CA ASN A 644 -22.46 2.28 -41.31
C ASN A 644 -23.86 2.81 -40.95
N ALA A 645 -23.99 3.93 -40.24
CA ALA A 645 -25.27 4.49 -39.84
C ALA A 645 -26.00 5.13 -41.03
N SER A 646 -27.24 4.74 -41.32
CA SER A 646 -28.04 5.33 -42.41
C SER A 646 -28.46 6.79 -42.12
N GLY A 647 -27.56 7.75 -42.30
CA GLY A 647 -27.77 9.20 -42.12
C GLY A 647 -27.79 9.99 -43.44
N ASN A 648 -28.17 11.28 -43.35
CA ASN A 648 -28.22 12.22 -44.47
C ASN A 648 -26.82 12.43 -45.08
N GLU A 649 -26.73 12.65 -46.41
CA GLU A 649 -25.47 12.82 -47.16
C GLU A 649 -24.46 13.81 -46.54
N GLU A 650 -24.91 14.84 -45.79
CA GLU A 650 -24.03 15.80 -45.08
C GLU A 650 -23.21 15.20 -43.91
N GLU A 651 -23.66 14.11 -43.29
CA GLU A 651 -22.92 13.46 -42.18
C GLU A 651 -21.78 12.55 -42.70
N TRP A 652 -21.97 11.98 -43.89
CA TRP A 652 -21.01 11.10 -44.55
C TRP A 652 -19.84 11.85 -45.17
N ASP A 653 -20.10 13.04 -45.73
CA ASP A 653 -19.04 13.91 -46.30
C ASP A 653 -18.04 14.39 -45.24
N ASN A 654 -18.37 14.26 -43.95
CA ASN A 654 -17.54 14.64 -42.81
C ASN A 654 -16.94 13.45 -42.04
N PHE A 655 -17.15 12.20 -42.48
CA PHE A 655 -16.58 11.02 -41.79
C PHE A 655 -15.04 11.07 -41.80
N GLN A 656 -14.46 10.72 -40.66
CA GLN A 656 -13.02 10.54 -40.47
C GLN A 656 -12.81 9.28 -39.62
N TRP A 657 -11.86 8.43 -40.00
CA TRP A 657 -11.62 7.13 -39.34
C TRP A 657 -11.34 7.25 -37.83
N TRP A 658 -10.72 8.35 -37.41
CA TRP A 658 -10.37 8.63 -36.02
C TRP A 658 -11.57 9.09 -35.16
N MET A 659 -12.68 9.46 -35.79
CA MET A 659 -13.94 9.78 -35.10
C MET A 659 -14.76 8.54 -34.75
N VAL A 660 -14.28 7.31 -34.99
CA VAL A 660 -15.02 6.13 -34.53
C VAL A 660 -14.83 5.97 -33.02
N ASN A 661 -15.92 6.05 -32.26
CA ASN A 661 -15.97 5.92 -30.81
C ASN A 661 -17.10 4.99 -30.39
N LYS A 662 -16.75 3.71 -30.18
CA LYS A 662 -17.71 2.65 -29.80
C LYS A 662 -18.44 2.87 -28.46
N TYR A 663 -18.00 3.83 -27.64
CA TYR A 663 -18.60 4.13 -26.35
C TYR A 663 -19.44 5.41 -26.33
N TRP A 664 -19.48 6.16 -27.43
CA TRP A 664 -20.23 7.42 -27.49
C TRP A 664 -21.74 7.19 -27.40
N ASN A 665 -22.45 8.09 -26.71
CA ASN A 665 -23.90 8.12 -26.69
C ASN A 665 -24.43 8.82 -27.95
N PRO A 666 -25.09 8.11 -28.89
CA PRO A 666 -25.58 8.71 -30.13
C PRO A 666 -26.68 9.75 -29.91
N ASN A 667 -27.30 9.78 -28.73
CA ASN A 667 -28.33 10.76 -28.37
C ASN A 667 -27.75 11.95 -27.58
N HIS A 668 -26.42 12.04 -27.42
CA HIS A 668 -25.80 13.16 -26.75
C HIS A 668 -25.99 14.45 -27.56
N GLU A 669 -26.53 15.48 -26.92
CA GLU A 669 -26.69 16.80 -27.53
C GLU A 669 -25.51 17.71 -27.17
N TRP A 670 -24.77 18.16 -28.16
CA TRP A 670 -23.60 19.04 -28.04
C TRP A 670 -23.81 20.21 -27.09
N SER A 671 -22.81 20.49 -26.26
CA SER A 671 -22.66 21.82 -25.68
C SER A 671 -22.39 22.82 -26.82
N LYS A 672 -23.11 23.94 -26.81
CA LYS A 672 -23.03 24.95 -27.86
C LYS A 672 -21.80 25.82 -27.72
#